data_AF-A0A412YDS3-F1
#
_entry.id   AF-A0A412YDS3-F1
#
_cell.length_a   1.000
_cell.length_b   1.000
_cell.length_c   1.000
_cell.angle_alpha   90.00
_cell.angle_beta   90.00
_cell.angle_gamma   90.00
#
_symmetry.space_group_name_H-M   'P 1'
#
loop_
_entity.id
_entity.type
_entity.pdbx_description
1 polymer ?
#
loop_
_entity_poly.entity_id
_entity_poly.type
_entity_poly.pdbx_seq_one_letter_code
_entity_poly.pdbx_strand_id
1 'polypeptide(L)'
;MKTNLFVNRTTICMKSVILLCMALLLPSAITGKGKNSQKKVISYVDTSLNGSQKYVLRVDDKPFYMTNVQVRFDKLRYRWNWDIATCERLIKETAALGFNTLSIPIHWVEVEPAKDKFDWTTLDLYMGLAQKYNFKVEILWFGQNSGGHVQWLKPDQLRTPDYVMHSPKAGDFQSFSTAGSSKETTSEFTIRRDISDYTLDLNDKKLCAREAYVLGKVMEHIARWDAENGARHTLIGVQLNNEVRSFPSSTIVEYMSELGRAVKESPYSVWTRMNCTYVDLYSILYTNEQMRSTTGTYIDFVGIDTYRHHFQTEDSFAESTRTNVPYMGKNFRMIMEIGARVPNIAQLHLAALSGNNAFDYYELCGSDDLGIFVQDEKDGFAPRGIYLEDVKLVNKMLNSVMADIAVNASRYGLFVHNWKGDSLMPTVGVEGISFTPGYINSQAVSILRSGSEIVLATSKGGVFSWPDSLNILSASKGYFDAHNNWVDEGAVDFQTDKRKHIVTLDAGICQTVRLVRAAQPMPSVVCPAEHMEFGGGVVLEADAENCIGFTGAGYLNFPLAGGYAIWKDVDGKNGGQKTIRLRYANGKSQVATPNLIVNGVQKRLRLPSTGSWDTYQYVEVAAELKPGTGNVIRLESRWDGAGHVAELQFMEE
;
A
#
# COMPACT_ATOMS: atom_id res chain seq x y z
N MET A 1 51.22 -9.26 53.98
CA MET A 1 52.43 -10.08 54.17
C MET A 1 51.99 -11.42 54.74
N LYS A 2 52.39 -12.57 54.16
CA LYS A 2 52.03 -13.95 54.58
C LYS A 2 50.52 -14.30 54.49
N THR A 3 50.04 -15.07 53.48
CA THR A 3 50.09 -16.55 53.26
C THR A 3 49.08 -17.34 54.13
N ASN A 4 48.04 -17.97 53.55
CA ASN A 4 47.96 -19.40 53.13
C ASN A 4 47.41 -20.33 54.27
N LEU A 5 46.78 -21.50 54.07
CA LEU A 5 46.22 -22.22 52.89
C LEU A 5 45.16 -23.26 53.39
N PHE A 6 44.15 -23.58 52.56
CA PHE A 6 43.44 -24.88 52.46
C PHE A 6 42.69 -25.46 53.71
N VAL A 7 41.81 -26.48 53.66
CA VAL A 7 40.79 -27.04 52.73
C VAL A 7 40.58 -28.52 53.14
N ASN A 8 39.32 -28.89 53.43
CA ASN A 8 38.73 -30.24 53.33
C ASN A 8 37.26 -30.14 53.80
N ARG A 9 36.28 -30.96 53.41
CA ARG A 9 35.93 -31.76 52.22
C ARG A 9 34.76 -32.65 52.69
N THR A 10 33.54 -32.43 52.14
CA THR A 10 32.47 -33.47 51.96
C THR A 10 31.83 -34.15 53.22
N THR A 11 30.58 -34.65 53.27
CA THR A 11 29.53 -34.90 52.25
C THR A 11 28.09 -35.10 52.86
N ILE A 12 27.04 -34.76 52.09
CA ILE A 12 25.74 -35.49 51.90
C ILE A 12 24.51 -35.41 52.87
N CYS A 13 23.34 -35.16 52.24
CA CYS A 13 21.91 -35.55 52.50
C CYS A 13 21.02 -35.06 53.67
N MET A 14 19.89 -34.39 53.28
CA MET A 14 18.46 -34.81 53.37
C MET A 14 17.90 -35.42 54.68
N LYS A 15 16.63 -35.22 55.10
CA LYS A 15 15.43 -34.48 54.62
C LYS A 15 14.36 -34.45 55.74
N SER A 16 13.43 -33.48 55.77
CA SER A 16 11.97 -33.67 56.04
C SER A 16 11.19 -32.33 56.05
N VAL A 17 9.84 -32.41 56.01
CA VAL A 17 8.86 -31.29 55.86
C VAL A 17 7.62 -31.59 56.72
N ILE A 18 6.89 -30.55 57.21
CA ILE A 18 5.51 -30.48 57.83
C ILE A 18 5.52 -29.34 58.89
N LEU A 19 4.54 -28.42 59.07
CA LEU A 19 3.25 -28.16 58.39
C LEU A 19 2.88 -26.64 58.36
N LEU A 20 1.79 -26.36 57.65
CA LEU A 20 1.04 -25.10 57.42
C LEU A 20 0.40 -24.44 58.67
N CYS A 21 0.21 -23.11 58.65
CA CYS A 21 -1.00 -22.45 59.19
C CYS A 21 -1.23 -21.04 58.55
N MET A 22 -2.47 -20.58 58.43
CA MET A 22 -2.86 -19.27 57.84
C MET A 22 -3.59 -18.37 58.85
N ALA A 23 -3.44 -17.04 58.74
CA ALA A 23 -4.38 -16.06 59.29
C ALA A 23 -4.37 -14.71 58.53
N LEU A 24 -5.48 -14.46 57.81
CA LEU A 24 -6.10 -13.18 57.42
C LEU A 24 -5.33 -11.85 57.57
N LEU A 25 -5.19 -11.13 56.45
CA LEU A 25 -5.14 -9.65 56.40
C LEU A 25 -6.06 -9.14 55.28
N LEU A 26 -6.73 -8.01 55.51
CA LEU A 26 -7.65 -7.38 54.55
C LEU A 26 -6.87 -6.56 53.49
N PRO A 27 -7.28 -6.56 52.21
CA PRO A 27 -6.69 -5.70 51.20
C PRO A 27 -7.19 -4.25 51.36
N SER A 28 -6.28 -3.33 51.70
CA SER A 28 -6.56 -1.89 51.57
C SER A 28 -6.81 -1.53 50.10
N ALA A 29 -7.77 -0.65 49.84
CA ALA A 29 -8.14 -0.24 48.49
C ALA A 29 -7.04 0.59 47.82
N ILE A 30 -6.12 -0.08 47.12
CA ILE A 30 -5.21 0.56 46.17
C ILE A 30 -6.06 1.00 44.97
N THR A 31 -6.27 2.30 44.83
CA THR A 31 -6.87 2.88 43.63
C THR A 31 -5.98 2.59 42.44
N GLY A 32 -6.43 1.65 41.59
CA GLY A 32 -5.69 1.26 40.40
C GLY A 32 -5.54 2.43 39.44
N LYS A 33 -4.35 3.05 39.41
CA LYS A 33 -3.93 3.82 38.24
C LYS A 33 -4.05 2.89 37.04
N GLY A 34 -4.91 3.25 36.08
CA GLY A 34 -5.11 2.44 34.89
C GLY A 34 -3.77 2.12 34.23
N LYS A 35 -3.57 0.86 33.82
CA LYS A 35 -2.48 0.56 32.89
C LYS A 35 -2.73 1.40 31.64
N ASN A 36 -1.83 2.33 31.31
CA ASN A 36 -1.78 2.86 29.96
C ASN A 36 -1.60 1.67 29.03
N SER A 37 -2.62 1.37 28.22
CA SER A 37 -2.49 0.41 27.13
C SER A 37 -1.39 0.91 26.21
N GLN A 38 -0.26 0.22 26.18
CA GLN A 38 0.89 0.60 25.38
C GLN A 38 0.44 0.64 23.91
N LYS A 39 0.46 1.84 23.31
CA LYS A 39 0.09 2.05 21.90
C LYS A 39 0.83 1.03 21.03
N LYS A 40 0.07 0.18 20.34
CA LYS A 40 0.60 -0.79 19.39
C LYS A 40 0.44 -0.21 18.00
N VAL A 41 1.55 -0.10 17.25
CA VAL A 41 1.47 0.07 15.80
C VAL A 41 1.22 -1.31 15.22
N ILE A 42 0.10 -1.43 14.54
CA ILE A 42 -0.37 -2.65 13.87
C ILE A 42 0.06 -2.61 12.41
N SER A 43 -0.11 -1.45 11.79
CA SER A 43 0.18 -1.21 10.39
C SER A 43 0.52 0.25 10.12
N TYR A 44 1.27 0.49 9.05
CA TYR A 44 1.71 1.82 8.63
C TYR A 44 2.15 1.83 7.16
N VAL A 45 2.30 3.02 6.58
CA VAL A 45 3.01 3.19 5.30
C VAL A 45 4.49 3.39 5.58
N ASP A 46 5.33 2.47 5.12
CA ASP A 46 6.77 2.66 5.10
C ASP A 46 7.17 3.58 3.95
N THR A 47 7.67 4.77 4.32
CA THR A 47 8.17 5.80 3.41
C THR A 47 9.68 6.02 3.56
N SER A 48 10.40 5.04 4.13
CA SER A 48 11.85 5.06 4.33
C SER A 48 12.66 4.51 3.16
N LEU A 49 12.04 3.66 2.31
CA LEU A 49 12.70 2.91 1.23
C LEU A 49 13.81 1.95 1.72
N ASN A 50 13.86 1.68 3.03
CA ASN A 50 14.82 0.74 3.62
C ASN A 50 14.40 -0.71 3.30
N GLY A 51 15.10 -1.34 2.35
CA GLY A 51 14.75 -2.66 1.85
C GLY A 51 13.53 -2.67 0.92
N SER A 52 13.15 -1.53 0.35
CA SER A 52 12.10 -1.45 -0.68
C SER A 52 12.42 -0.43 -1.77
N GLN A 53 11.95 -0.71 -2.98
CA GLN A 53 12.12 0.16 -4.15
C GLN A 53 10.94 1.12 -4.34
N LYS A 54 9.91 1.06 -3.48
CA LYS A 54 8.75 1.97 -3.44
C LYS A 54 8.23 2.06 -2.02
N TYR A 55 7.29 2.98 -1.76
CA TYR A 55 6.58 3.04 -0.49
C TYR A 55 5.70 1.79 -0.29
N VAL A 56 5.62 1.27 0.94
CA VAL A 56 5.09 -0.08 1.20
C VAL A 56 4.04 -0.04 2.32
N LEU A 57 2.91 -0.70 2.13
CA LEU A 57 1.99 -1.01 3.23
C LEU A 57 2.61 -2.10 4.10
N ARG A 58 2.79 -1.86 5.41
CA ARG A 58 3.29 -2.87 6.34
C ARG A 58 2.25 -3.23 7.38
N VAL A 59 2.18 -4.53 7.70
CA VAL A 59 1.34 -5.11 8.76
C VAL A 59 2.25 -6.01 9.60
N ASP A 60 2.32 -5.80 10.91
CA ASP A 60 3.30 -6.47 11.79
C ASP A 60 4.75 -6.37 11.25
N ASP A 61 5.14 -5.16 10.83
CA ASP A 61 6.40 -4.80 10.17
C ASP A 61 6.70 -5.52 8.82
N LYS A 62 5.91 -6.52 8.43
CA LYS A 62 6.04 -7.25 7.17
C LYS A 62 5.45 -6.46 6.00
N PRO A 63 6.08 -6.48 4.80
CA PRO A 63 5.47 -5.98 3.57
C PRO A 63 4.14 -6.69 3.26
N PHE A 64 3.13 -5.91 2.86
CA PHE A 64 1.79 -6.39 2.52
C PHE A 64 1.34 -5.80 1.19
N TYR A 65 0.68 -6.59 0.34
CA TYR A 65 0.03 -6.13 -0.88
C TYR A 65 -1.42 -6.60 -0.87
N MET A 66 -2.35 -5.66 -1.02
CA MET A 66 -3.77 -5.93 -0.85
C MET A 66 -4.36 -6.45 -2.16
N THR A 67 -4.82 -7.71 -2.19
CA THR A 67 -5.87 -8.09 -3.14
C THR A 67 -7.20 -7.70 -2.48
N ASN A 68 -7.60 -6.44 -2.70
CA ASN A 68 -8.70 -5.80 -1.96
C ASN A 68 -10.02 -5.77 -2.75
N VAL A 69 -11.14 -5.75 -2.05
CA VAL A 69 -12.48 -5.51 -2.62
C VAL A 69 -13.40 -4.82 -1.61
N GLN A 70 -14.18 -3.86 -2.08
CA GLN A 70 -15.08 -3.09 -1.23
C GLN A 70 -16.45 -3.76 -1.05
N VAL A 71 -16.79 -4.06 0.21
CA VAL A 71 -18.03 -4.74 0.59
C VAL A 71 -19.03 -3.74 1.12
N ARG A 72 -20.01 -3.40 0.29
CA ARG A 72 -21.09 -2.48 0.63
C ARG A 72 -22.22 -3.15 1.39
N PHE A 73 -21.93 -3.65 2.60
CA PHE A 73 -22.92 -4.29 3.47
C PHE A 73 -24.14 -3.38 3.75
N ASP A 74 -24.00 -2.05 3.68
CA ASP A 74 -25.11 -1.11 3.75
C ASP A 74 -26.14 -1.34 2.64
N LYS A 75 -25.69 -1.57 1.40
CA LYS A 75 -26.55 -1.89 0.25
C LYS A 75 -27.25 -3.22 0.45
N LEU A 76 -26.47 -4.25 0.75
CA LEU A 76 -26.95 -5.62 0.89
C LEU A 76 -28.00 -5.73 2.01
N ARG A 77 -27.71 -5.18 3.20
CA ARG A 77 -28.60 -5.25 4.38
C ARG A 77 -29.79 -4.28 4.29
N TYR A 78 -29.60 -3.04 3.80
CA TYR A 78 -30.62 -1.99 3.95
C TYR A 78 -31.39 -1.61 2.68
N ARG A 79 -30.97 -2.02 1.47
CA ARG A 79 -31.76 -1.80 0.22
C ARG A 79 -32.17 -3.09 -0.48
N TRP A 80 -31.38 -4.16 -0.34
CA TRP A 80 -31.76 -5.50 -0.79
C TRP A 80 -32.31 -6.41 0.32
N ASN A 81 -32.29 -5.95 1.58
CA ASN A 81 -32.82 -6.66 2.75
C ASN A 81 -32.25 -8.10 2.89
N TRP A 82 -30.99 -8.31 2.55
CA TRP A 82 -30.32 -9.59 2.72
C TRP A 82 -30.05 -9.88 4.20
N ASP A 83 -30.22 -11.15 4.55
CA ASP A 83 -29.82 -11.65 5.86
C ASP A 83 -28.30 -11.84 5.96
N ILE A 84 -27.83 -11.97 7.20
CA ILE A 84 -26.39 -12.14 7.48
C ILE A 84 -25.87 -13.48 6.92
N ALA A 85 -26.72 -14.51 6.78
CA ALA A 85 -26.32 -15.77 6.14
C ALA A 85 -26.03 -15.60 4.65
N THR A 86 -26.81 -14.80 3.92
CA THR A 86 -26.55 -14.49 2.50
C THR A 86 -25.34 -13.58 2.32
N CYS A 87 -25.15 -12.61 3.21
CA CYS A 87 -23.90 -11.84 3.29
C CYS A 87 -22.68 -12.73 3.57
N GLU A 88 -22.79 -13.71 4.48
CA GLU A 88 -21.71 -14.66 4.77
C GLU A 88 -21.40 -15.57 3.57
N ARG A 89 -22.42 -16.06 2.84
CA ARG A 89 -22.21 -16.80 1.58
C ARG A 89 -21.36 -15.97 0.61
N LEU A 90 -21.65 -14.69 0.44
CA LEU A 90 -20.89 -13.80 -0.45
C LEU A 90 -19.44 -13.64 0.01
N ILE A 91 -19.18 -13.41 1.31
CA ILE A 91 -17.81 -13.33 1.85
C ILE A 91 -17.04 -14.65 1.67
N LYS A 92 -17.69 -15.81 1.84
CA LYS A 92 -17.09 -17.12 1.59
C LYS A 92 -16.64 -17.29 0.14
N GLU A 93 -17.49 -16.95 -0.83
CA GLU A 93 -17.11 -17.03 -2.25
C GLU A 93 -16.04 -15.98 -2.62
N THR A 94 -16.03 -14.83 -1.96
CA THR A 94 -14.98 -13.80 -2.10
C THR A 94 -13.60 -14.35 -1.68
N ALA A 95 -13.54 -15.11 -0.59
CA ALA A 95 -12.30 -15.78 -0.17
C ALA A 95 -11.86 -16.86 -1.17
N ALA A 96 -12.80 -17.55 -1.82
CA ALA A 96 -12.51 -18.52 -2.89
C ALA A 96 -11.97 -17.85 -4.18
N LEU A 97 -12.19 -16.55 -4.37
CA LEU A 97 -11.55 -15.71 -5.41
C LEU A 97 -10.17 -15.17 -4.99
N GLY A 98 -9.65 -15.53 -3.80
CA GLY A 98 -8.29 -15.15 -3.37
C GLY A 98 -8.10 -13.68 -3.00
N PHE A 99 -9.18 -12.93 -2.73
CA PHE A 99 -9.05 -11.63 -2.08
C PHE A 99 -8.49 -11.83 -0.65
N ASN A 100 -7.61 -10.93 -0.21
CA ASN A 100 -6.93 -11.00 1.09
C ASN A 100 -7.34 -9.86 2.05
N THR A 101 -7.96 -8.81 1.51
CA THR A 101 -8.43 -7.63 2.25
C THR A 101 -9.87 -7.30 1.84
N LEU A 102 -10.65 -6.74 2.77
CA LEU A 102 -11.97 -6.16 2.51
C LEU A 102 -12.00 -4.69 2.95
N SER A 103 -12.44 -3.81 2.06
CA SER A 103 -12.81 -2.43 2.41
C SER A 103 -14.28 -2.38 2.84
N ILE A 104 -14.58 -1.98 4.08
CA ILE A 104 -15.92 -2.11 4.68
C ILE A 104 -16.39 -0.78 5.29
N PRO A 105 -17.50 -0.18 4.81
CA PRO A 105 -18.11 0.98 5.45
C PRO A 105 -18.60 0.68 6.88
N ILE A 106 -18.25 1.56 7.81
CA ILE A 106 -18.84 1.64 9.16
C ILE A 106 -19.40 3.05 9.30
N HIS A 107 -20.69 3.15 9.61
CA HIS A 107 -21.38 4.43 9.72
C HIS A 107 -21.40 4.90 11.18
N TRP A 108 -21.33 6.21 11.41
CA TRP A 108 -21.36 6.78 12.77
C TRP A 108 -22.57 6.27 13.58
N VAL A 109 -23.77 6.26 12.98
CA VAL A 109 -24.99 5.78 13.66
C VAL A 109 -24.98 4.29 13.99
N GLU A 110 -24.16 3.46 13.32
CA GLU A 110 -24.04 2.03 13.62
C GLU A 110 -23.16 1.76 14.84
N VAL A 111 -22.27 2.69 15.21
CA VAL A 111 -21.39 2.58 16.38
C VAL A 111 -21.82 3.44 17.56
N GLU A 112 -22.54 4.54 17.31
CA GLU A 112 -23.08 5.42 18.34
C GLU A 112 -24.48 5.95 17.94
N PRO A 113 -25.55 5.13 18.02
CA PRO A 113 -26.90 5.53 17.61
C PRO A 113 -27.48 6.73 18.40
N ALA A 114 -27.00 6.98 19.62
CA ALA A 114 -27.32 8.18 20.38
C ALA A 114 -26.09 8.67 21.15
N LYS A 115 -26.03 9.98 21.43
CA LYS A 115 -24.86 10.64 22.04
C LYS A 115 -24.38 9.94 23.32
N ASP A 116 -23.13 9.46 23.30
CA ASP A 116 -22.47 8.71 24.37
C ASP A 116 -23.19 7.38 24.72
N LYS A 117 -23.86 6.78 23.73
CA LYS A 117 -24.47 5.44 23.74
C LYS A 117 -23.94 4.63 22.56
N PHE A 118 -22.86 3.91 22.81
CA PHE A 118 -22.20 3.07 21.82
C PHE A 118 -22.89 1.71 21.68
N ASP A 119 -22.99 1.22 20.45
CA ASP A 119 -23.36 -0.14 20.08
C ASP A 119 -22.22 -0.72 19.24
N TRP A 120 -21.81 -1.96 19.50
CA TRP A 120 -20.72 -2.60 18.78
C TRP A 120 -21.20 -3.75 17.87
N THR A 121 -22.50 -4.06 17.89
CA THR A 121 -23.10 -5.25 17.26
C THR A 121 -22.79 -5.37 15.76
N THR A 122 -22.84 -4.26 15.01
CA THR A 122 -22.51 -4.28 13.57
C THR A 122 -21.00 -4.38 13.32
N LEU A 123 -20.19 -3.69 14.12
CA LEU A 123 -18.73 -3.68 13.99
C LEU A 123 -18.15 -5.07 14.27
N ASP A 124 -18.54 -5.67 15.40
CA ASP A 124 -18.10 -7.00 15.84
C ASP A 124 -18.52 -8.09 14.84
N LEU A 125 -19.69 -7.93 14.22
CA LEU A 125 -20.17 -8.82 13.18
C LEU A 125 -19.30 -8.75 11.92
N TYR A 126 -19.01 -7.55 11.40
CA TYR A 126 -18.19 -7.41 10.19
C TYR A 126 -16.75 -7.86 10.44
N MET A 127 -16.17 -7.49 11.59
CA MET A 127 -14.83 -7.92 12.01
C MET A 127 -14.75 -9.44 12.20
N GLY A 128 -15.77 -10.04 12.83
CA GLY A 128 -15.88 -11.49 13.00
C GLY A 128 -16.03 -12.26 11.69
N LEU A 129 -16.82 -11.74 10.75
CA LEU A 129 -16.96 -12.31 9.40
C LEU A 129 -15.64 -12.27 8.62
N ALA A 130 -14.95 -11.13 8.63
CA ALA A 130 -13.63 -11.01 7.98
C ALA A 130 -12.61 -11.99 8.58
N GLN A 131 -12.51 -12.02 9.92
CA GLN A 131 -11.61 -12.91 10.64
C GLN A 131 -11.92 -14.41 10.40
N LYS A 132 -13.21 -14.78 10.27
CA LYS A 132 -13.65 -16.16 9.99
C LYS A 132 -13.15 -16.67 8.63
N TYR A 133 -13.01 -15.80 7.64
CA TYR A 133 -12.49 -16.12 6.30
C TYR A 133 -11.05 -15.64 6.06
N ASN A 134 -10.33 -15.29 7.13
CA ASN A 134 -8.92 -14.88 7.10
C ASN A 134 -8.64 -13.62 6.25
N PHE A 135 -9.62 -12.73 6.13
CA PHE A 135 -9.41 -11.40 5.57
C PHE A 135 -8.74 -10.48 6.58
N LYS A 136 -7.94 -9.55 6.07
CA LYS A 136 -7.70 -8.27 6.74
C LYS A 136 -8.80 -7.27 6.36
N VAL A 137 -8.98 -6.23 7.17
CA VAL A 137 -10.04 -5.22 7.00
C VAL A 137 -9.45 -3.83 6.91
N GLU A 138 -9.95 -3.04 5.98
CA GLU A 138 -9.87 -1.58 6.02
C GLU A 138 -11.26 -1.02 6.29
N ILE A 139 -11.43 -0.28 7.39
CA ILE A 139 -12.71 0.36 7.70
C ILE A 139 -12.82 1.67 6.92
N LEU A 140 -13.93 1.86 6.21
CA LEU A 140 -14.28 3.14 5.64
C LEU A 140 -15.17 3.87 6.65
N TRP A 141 -14.60 4.80 7.41
CA TRP A 141 -15.32 5.54 8.43
C TRP A 141 -16.26 6.56 7.77
N PHE A 142 -17.53 6.21 7.63
CA PHE A 142 -18.55 7.07 7.03
C PHE A 142 -19.20 7.91 8.15
N GLY A 143 -18.47 8.96 8.53
CA GLY A 143 -18.87 9.95 9.53
C GLY A 143 -19.79 11.03 8.98
N GLN A 144 -19.45 12.30 9.21
CA GLN A 144 -20.25 13.44 8.72
C GLN A 144 -20.25 13.63 7.19
N ASN A 145 -19.34 12.97 6.48
CA ASN A 145 -19.23 13.10 5.03
C ASN A 145 -19.06 11.73 4.36
N SER A 146 -20.02 11.36 3.51
CA SER A 146 -20.02 10.08 2.81
C SER A 146 -20.47 10.22 1.35
N GLY A 147 -19.80 11.11 0.61
CA GLY A 147 -20.21 11.54 -0.74
C GLY A 147 -20.28 13.06 -0.92
N GLY A 148 -19.51 13.84 -0.17
CA GLY A 148 -19.56 15.29 -0.10
C GLY A 148 -20.51 15.88 0.96
N HIS A 149 -21.36 15.05 1.61
CA HIS A 149 -22.32 15.46 2.64
C HIS A 149 -22.81 14.23 3.47
N VAL A 150 -23.68 14.45 4.45
CA VAL A 150 -24.36 13.37 5.19
C VAL A 150 -25.38 12.69 4.28
N GLN A 151 -25.24 11.39 4.02
CA GLN A 151 -26.20 10.58 3.25
C GLN A 151 -27.13 9.74 4.15
N TRP A 152 -28.20 9.21 3.57
CA TRP A 152 -29.09 8.23 4.21
C TRP A 152 -28.38 6.88 4.48
N LEU A 153 -28.92 6.05 5.37
CA LEU A 153 -28.47 4.67 5.61
C LEU A 153 -29.61 3.65 5.46
N LYS A 154 -30.78 3.98 6.01
CA LYS A 154 -32.07 3.30 5.80
C LYS A 154 -33.19 4.36 5.64
N PRO A 155 -34.42 4.05 5.19
CA PRO A 155 -35.46 5.04 4.86
C PRO A 155 -35.87 5.99 6.00
N ASP A 156 -35.52 5.65 7.24
CA ASP A 156 -35.81 6.35 8.48
C ASP A 156 -34.55 6.84 9.23
N GLN A 157 -33.34 6.71 8.65
CA GLN A 157 -32.08 6.99 9.36
C GLN A 157 -30.97 7.51 8.43
N LEU A 158 -30.36 8.63 8.79
CA LEU A 158 -29.10 9.13 8.20
C LEU A 158 -27.88 8.33 8.72
N ARG A 159 -26.77 8.33 7.98
CA ARG A 159 -25.51 7.67 8.39
C ARG A 159 -24.93 8.22 9.69
N THR A 160 -25.28 9.45 10.03
CA THR A 160 -25.00 10.07 11.32
C THR A 160 -26.21 10.02 12.26
N PRO A 161 -25.99 10.02 13.59
CA PRO A 161 -27.08 10.17 14.56
C PRO A 161 -27.81 11.51 14.44
N ASP A 162 -29.06 11.57 14.92
CA ASP A 162 -29.90 12.79 14.84
C ASP A 162 -29.26 14.03 15.50
N TYR A 163 -28.46 13.86 16.54
CA TYR A 163 -27.77 14.99 17.18
C TYR A 163 -26.66 15.60 16.30
N VAL A 164 -26.12 14.81 15.35
CA VAL A 164 -25.12 15.25 14.36
C VAL A 164 -25.82 15.81 13.13
N MET A 165 -26.83 15.12 12.61
CA MET A 165 -27.74 15.61 11.58
C MET A 165 -29.05 14.85 11.70
N HIS A 166 -30.14 15.57 11.92
CA HIS A 166 -31.50 15.07 11.84
C HIS A 166 -32.19 15.60 10.58
N SER A 167 -33.05 14.76 10.00
CA SER A 167 -33.98 15.17 8.95
C SER A 167 -35.36 14.55 9.22
N PRO A 168 -36.45 15.34 9.23
CA PRO A 168 -37.79 14.84 9.54
C PRO A 168 -38.41 14.04 8.37
N LYS A 169 -37.76 13.97 7.20
CA LYS A 169 -38.26 13.21 6.05
C LYS A 169 -37.16 12.85 5.04
N ALA A 170 -37.02 11.56 4.73
CA ALA A 170 -36.19 11.06 3.65
C ALA A 170 -36.65 11.48 2.24
N GLY A 171 -35.66 11.58 1.35
CA GLY A 171 -35.81 11.80 -0.09
C GLY A 171 -35.79 10.49 -0.87
N ASP A 172 -35.09 10.47 -2.00
CA ASP A 172 -34.80 9.20 -2.69
C ASP A 172 -33.77 8.38 -1.89
N PHE A 173 -34.29 7.42 -1.12
CA PHE A 173 -33.46 6.48 -0.41
C PHE A 173 -32.65 5.54 -1.32
N GLN A 174 -33.10 5.25 -2.55
CA GLN A 174 -32.48 4.21 -3.38
C GLN A 174 -31.09 4.61 -3.88
N SER A 175 -30.93 5.85 -4.35
CA SER A 175 -29.62 6.39 -4.79
C SER A 175 -28.68 6.79 -3.65
N PHE A 176 -29.08 6.57 -2.38
CA PHE A 176 -28.41 7.13 -1.19
C PHE A 176 -28.36 8.67 -1.10
N SER A 177 -28.85 9.36 -2.13
CA SER A 177 -28.80 10.81 -2.26
C SER A 177 -29.70 11.54 -1.26
N THR A 178 -29.37 12.78 -0.96
CA THR A 178 -30.25 13.69 -0.23
C THR A 178 -31.28 14.37 -1.15
N ALA A 179 -31.22 14.12 -2.46
CA ALA A 179 -32.21 14.62 -3.44
C ALA A 179 -33.65 14.29 -3.02
N GLY A 180 -34.51 15.32 -2.99
CA GLY A 180 -35.93 15.20 -2.60
C GLY A 180 -36.21 15.05 -1.09
N SER A 181 -35.17 15.08 -0.25
CA SER A 181 -35.32 15.04 1.21
C SER A 181 -35.86 16.36 1.77
N SER A 182 -36.26 16.37 3.04
CA SER A 182 -36.65 17.60 3.75
C SER A 182 -35.52 18.65 3.78
N LYS A 183 -35.90 19.94 3.79
CA LYS A 183 -34.99 21.08 4.02
C LYS A 183 -34.97 21.54 5.47
N GLU A 184 -35.86 21.01 6.30
CA GLU A 184 -36.00 21.30 7.72
C GLU A 184 -35.00 20.49 8.59
N THR A 185 -33.77 20.31 8.10
CA THR A 185 -32.70 19.60 8.81
C THR A 185 -32.21 20.37 10.05
N THR A 186 -31.85 19.65 11.10
CA THR A 186 -31.34 20.21 12.37
C THR A 186 -30.10 19.46 12.85
N SER A 187 -29.30 20.12 13.70
CA SER A 187 -28.01 19.61 14.19
C SER A 187 -27.61 20.34 15.47
N GLU A 188 -26.77 19.73 16.32
CA GLU A 188 -26.02 20.46 17.36
C GLU A 188 -24.85 21.32 16.79
N PHE A 189 -24.52 21.14 15.50
CA PHE A 189 -23.36 21.70 14.81
C PHE A 189 -23.76 22.62 13.65
N THR A 190 -22.80 23.37 13.14
CA THR A 190 -23.01 24.32 12.02
C THR A 190 -23.34 23.60 10.71
N ILE A 191 -24.52 23.85 10.12
CA ILE A 191 -24.91 23.36 8.79
C ILE A 191 -24.58 24.41 7.71
N ARG A 192 -23.83 24.02 6.68
CA ARG A 192 -23.48 24.85 5.50
C ARG A 192 -24.58 24.81 4.46
N ARG A 193 -25.70 25.48 4.77
CA ARG A 193 -26.89 25.63 3.91
C ARG A 193 -26.62 26.30 2.56
N ASP A 194 -25.47 26.97 2.41
CA ASP A 194 -24.95 27.51 1.15
C ASP A 194 -24.33 26.43 0.23
N ILE A 195 -23.97 25.27 0.77
CA ILE A 195 -23.51 24.09 0.02
C ILE A 195 -24.67 23.09 -0.14
N SER A 196 -25.27 22.64 0.96
CA SER A 196 -26.50 21.84 0.95
C SER A 196 -27.21 21.85 2.31
N ASP A 197 -28.47 21.39 2.34
CA ASP A 197 -29.22 21.18 3.58
C ASP A 197 -28.63 20.05 4.46
N TYR A 198 -27.65 19.28 3.97
CA TYR A 198 -27.05 18.10 4.62
C TYR A 198 -25.52 18.19 4.77
N THR A 199 -24.90 19.33 4.46
CA THR A 199 -23.46 19.56 4.61
C THR A 199 -23.17 20.21 5.95
N LEU A 200 -22.32 19.60 6.77
CA LEU A 200 -21.83 20.17 8.03
C LEU A 200 -20.53 20.95 7.81
N ASP A 201 -20.28 21.99 8.61
CA ASP A 201 -19.09 22.84 8.45
C ASP A 201 -17.83 22.18 9.03
N LEU A 202 -16.84 21.93 8.18
CA LEU A 202 -15.51 21.44 8.60
C LEU A 202 -14.74 22.47 9.46
N ASN A 203 -15.19 23.72 9.52
CA ASN A 203 -14.65 24.72 10.44
C ASN A 203 -15.24 24.59 11.87
N ASP A 204 -16.34 23.85 12.07
CA ASP A 204 -16.92 23.63 13.38
C ASP A 204 -16.03 22.69 14.22
N LYS A 205 -15.19 23.29 15.06
CA LYS A 205 -14.26 22.54 15.90
C LYS A 205 -14.97 21.69 16.97
N LYS A 206 -16.27 21.90 17.25
CA LYS A 206 -17.06 20.98 18.10
C LYS A 206 -17.39 19.70 17.33
N LEU A 207 -17.78 19.82 16.07
CA LEU A 207 -18.04 18.67 15.19
C LEU A 207 -16.77 17.83 15.03
N CYS A 208 -15.66 18.47 14.66
CA CYS A 208 -14.36 17.82 14.51
C CYS A 208 -13.93 17.08 15.78
N ALA A 209 -13.96 17.75 16.94
CA ALA A 209 -13.62 17.12 18.22
C ALA A 209 -14.58 15.99 18.61
N ARG A 210 -15.87 16.08 18.24
CA ARG A 210 -16.87 15.05 18.52
C ARG A 210 -16.71 13.81 17.65
N GLU A 211 -16.45 13.98 16.36
CA GLU A 211 -16.19 12.87 15.44
C GLU A 211 -14.86 12.17 15.79
N ALA A 212 -13.80 12.94 16.07
CA ALA A 212 -12.52 12.41 16.53
C ALA A 212 -12.66 11.61 17.84
N TYR A 213 -13.52 12.06 18.78
CA TYR A 213 -13.83 11.31 20.00
C TYR A 213 -14.50 9.97 19.68
N VAL A 214 -15.52 9.95 18.82
CA VAL A 214 -16.26 8.73 18.46
C VAL A 214 -15.36 7.74 17.71
N LEU A 215 -14.58 8.20 16.73
CA LEU A 215 -13.60 7.37 16.02
C LEU A 215 -12.53 6.83 16.98
N GLY A 216 -12.07 7.64 17.95
CA GLY A 216 -11.22 7.18 19.04
C GLY A 216 -11.86 6.05 19.86
N LYS A 217 -13.17 6.10 20.13
CA LYS A 217 -13.91 5.02 20.80
C LYS A 217 -14.09 3.77 19.94
N VAL A 218 -14.25 3.90 18.63
CA VAL A 218 -14.19 2.75 17.70
C VAL A 218 -12.83 2.05 17.82
N MET A 219 -11.73 2.80 17.82
CA MET A 219 -10.38 2.22 17.94
C MET A 219 -10.09 1.64 19.34
N GLU A 220 -10.56 2.27 20.43
CA GLU A 220 -10.54 1.70 21.78
C GLU A 220 -11.38 0.42 21.89
N HIS A 221 -12.43 0.27 21.09
CA HIS A 221 -13.19 -0.98 21.02
C HIS A 221 -12.39 -2.04 20.26
N ILE A 222 -11.96 -1.75 19.02
CA ILE A 222 -11.22 -2.71 18.18
C ILE A 222 -9.94 -3.21 18.86
N ALA A 223 -9.25 -2.36 19.63
CA ALA A 223 -8.12 -2.74 20.46
C ALA A 223 -8.42 -3.85 21.48
N ARG A 224 -9.64 -3.88 22.03
CA ARG A 224 -10.10 -4.90 22.97
C ARG A 224 -10.63 -6.12 22.23
N TRP A 225 -11.48 -5.90 21.23
CA TRP A 225 -12.05 -6.95 20.38
C TRP A 225 -10.97 -7.83 19.76
N ASP A 226 -9.93 -7.25 19.14
CA ASP A 226 -8.89 -8.04 18.48
C ASP A 226 -8.06 -8.84 19.50
N ALA A 227 -7.76 -8.25 20.67
CA ALA A 227 -7.07 -8.95 21.75
C ALA A 227 -7.90 -10.12 22.33
N GLU A 228 -9.21 -9.94 22.48
CA GLU A 228 -10.16 -10.96 22.95
C GLU A 228 -10.39 -12.05 21.87
N ASN A 229 -10.29 -11.70 20.59
CA ASN A 229 -10.42 -12.61 19.44
C ASN A 229 -9.07 -13.18 18.94
N GLY A 230 -8.03 -13.17 19.79
CA GLY A 230 -6.78 -13.90 19.55
C GLY A 230 -5.65 -13.11 18.88
N ALA A 231 -5.70 -11.78 18.94
CA ALA A 231 -4.68 -10.83 18.46
C ALA A 231 -4.24 -11.07 17.01
N ARG A 232 -5.21 -11.25 16.10
CA ARG A 232 -4.97 -11.50 14.67
C ARG A 232 -4.67 -10.24 13.87
N HIS A 233 -4.84 -9.07 14.49
CA HIS A 233 -4.70 -7.76 13.88
C HIS A 233 -5.58 -7.62 12.64
N THR A 234 -6.87 -7.94 12.79
CA THR A 234 -7.80 -8.07 11.66
C THR A 234 -8.01 -6.73 10.96
N LEU A 235 -8.08 -5.61 11.69
CA LEU A 235 -8.08 -4.27 11.10
C LEU A 235 -6.64 -3.85 10.76
N ILE A 236 -6.43 -3.36 9.52
CA ILE A 236 -5.14 -2.86 9.01
C ILE A 236 -5.19 -1.43 8.47
N GLY A 237 -6.36 -0.81 8.34
CA GLY A 237 -6.46 0.58 7.84
C GLY A 237 -7.78 1.26 8.16
N VAL A 238 -7.79 2.59 8.08
CA VAL A 238 -9.00 3.43 8.14
C VAL A 238 -9.01 4.47 7.02
N GLN A 239 -10.03 4.45 6.16
CA GLN A 239 -10.36 5.59 5.30
C GLN A 239 -11.18 6.61 6.12
N LEU A 240 -10.80 7.89 6.03
CA LEU A 240 -11.35 8.97 6.84
C LEU A 240 -12.43 9.74 6.05
N ASN A 241 -13.71 9.48 6.36
CA ASN A 241 -14.87 9.94 5.55
C ASN A 241 -14.80 9.41 4.09
N ASN A 242 -15.68 9.87 3.18
CA ASN A 242 -15.70 9.44 1.77
C ASN A 242 -15.98 10.60 0.80
N GLU A 243 -15.20 10.73 -0.27
CA GLU A 243 -15.32 11.80 -1.29
C GLU A 243 -15.51 13.21 -0.68
N VAL A 244 -14.64 13.61 0.24
CA VAL A 244 -14.81 14.89 0.95
C VAL A 244 -14.42 16.05 0.02
N ARG A 245 -15.41 16.85 -0.36
CA ARG A 245 -15.34 17.91 -1.38
C ARG A 245 -16.11 19.17 -0.97
N SER A 246 -16.08 20.21 -1.81
CA SER A 246 -16.80 21.49 -1.63
C SER A 246 -16.31 22.41 -0.48
N PHE A 247 -15.14 22.13 0.09
CA PHE A 247 -14.43 23.00 1.05
C PHE A 247 -13.01 23.29 0.54
N PRO A 248 -12.30 24.31 1.07
CA PRO A 248 -10.89 24.51 0.78
C PRO A 248 -10.08 23.27 1.17
N SER A 249 -9.11 22.89 0.33
CA SER A 249 -8.31 21.67 0.51
C SER A 249 -7.59 21.63 1.85
N SER A 250 -7.17 22.79 2.39
CA SER A 250 -6.59 22.90 3.73
C SER A 250 -7.59 22.56 4.83
N THR A 251 -8.80 23.11 4.78
CA THR A 251 -9.87 22.81 5.75
C THR A 251 -10.21 21.32 5.76
N ILE A 252 -10.22 20.66 4.59
CA ILE A 252 -10.46 19.22 4.47
C ILE A 252 -9.30 18.43 5.09
N VAL A 253 -8.06 18.71 4.70
CA VAL A 253 -6.86 18.00 5.18
C VAL A 253 -6.64 18.21 6.68
N GLU A 254 -6.84 19.41 7.21
CA GLU A 254 -6.79 19.69 8.66
C GLU A 254 -7.83 18.86 9.43
N TYR A 255 -9.08 18.84 8.97
CA TYR A 255 -10.15 18.09 9.62
C TYR A 255 -9.87 16.59 9.61
N MET A 256 -9.47 16.04 8.46
CA MET A 256 -9.17 14.60 8.35
C MET A 256 -7.87 14.24 9.08
N SER A 257 -6.90 15.14 9.19
CA SER A 257 -5.70 14.93 10.02
C SER A 257 -6.06 14.83 11.51
N GLU A 258 -7.03 15.58 12.03
CA GLU A 258 -7.52 15.40 13.40
C GLU A 258 -8.29 14.09 13.62
N LEU A 259 -9.04 13.59 12.63
CA LEU A 259 -9.62 12.23 12.68
C LEU A 259 -8.52 11.15 12.62
N GLY A 260 -7.54 11.33 11.74
CA GLY A 260 -6.36 10.47 11.62
C GLY A 260 -5.59 10.42 12.93
N ARG A 261 -5.47 11.54 13.65
CA ARG A 261 -4.86 11.60 14.98
C ARG A 261 -5.59 10.71 15.97
N ALA A 262 -6.92 10.69 15.98
CA ALA A 262 -7.70 9.80 16.84
C ALA A 262 -7.42 8.31 16.55
N VAL A 263 -7.17 7.93 15.29
CA VAL A 263 -6.73 6.57 14.92
C VAL A 263 -5.29 6.31 15.36
N LYS A 264 -4.37 7.22 15.04
CA LYS A 264 -2.92 7.11 15.24
C LYS A 264 -2.49 7.20 16.70
N GLU A 265 -3.22 7.91 17.56
CA GLU A 265 -2.94 8.02 19.01
C GLU A 265 -3.67 6.96 19.84
N SER A 266 -4.56 6.17 19.23
CA SER A 266 -5.29 5.09 19.89
C SER A 266 -4.36 3.93 20.34
N PRO A 267 -4.87 3.00 21.16
CA PRO A 267 -4.14 1.77 21.51
C PRO A 267 -3.82 0.86 20.31
N TYR A 268 -4.56 1.00 19.20
CA TYR A 268 -4.50 0.16 18.00
C TYR A 268 -4.24 1.06 16.77
N SER A 269 -2.98 1.45 16.57
CA SER A 269 -2.58 2.39 15.51
C SER A 269 -2.38 1.66 14.18
N VAL A 270 -3.23 1.95 13.20
CA VAL A 270 -3.17 1.45 11.81
C VAL A 270 -2.76 2.55 10.82
N TRP A 271 -2.73 2.27 9.51
CA TRP A 271 -2.68 3.34 8.50
C TRP A 271 -4.01 4.06 8.31
N THR A 272 -3.93 5.27 7.79
CA THR A 272 -5.02 6.23 7.61
C THR A 272 -4.96 6.81 6.21
N ARG A 273 -6.09 6.83 5.49
CA ARG A 273 -6.15 7.34 4.12
C ARG A 273 -7.38 8.19 3.82
N MET A 274 -7.33 8.89 2.71
CA MET A 274 -8.49 9.56 2.11
C MET A 274 -8.66 9.10 0.67
N ASN A 275 -9.92 8.90 0.24
CA ASN A 275 -10.26 8.85 -1.17
C ASN A 275 -10.72 10.22 -1.68
N CYS A 276 -10.63 10.41 -3.00
CA CYS A 276 -10.95 11.65 -3.68
C CYS A 276 -11.52 11.33 -5.06
N THR A 277 -12.50 12.14 -5.46
CA THR A 277 -12.97 12.17 -6.84
C THR A 277 -11.83 12.60 -7.77
N TYR A 278 -11.97 12.27 -9.06
CA TYR A 278 -10.98 12.63 -10.08
C TYR A 278 -10.62 14.13 -10.12
N VAL A 279 -11.56 15.03 -9.80
CA VAL A 279 -11.31 16.49 -9.83
C VAL A 279 -10.70 17.05 -8.55
N ASP A 280 -10.92 16.40 -7.40
CA ASP A 280 -10.43 16.89 -6.10
C ASP A 280 -8.99 16.46 -5.81
N LEU A 281 -8.61 15.26 -6.27
CA LEU A 281 -7.38 14.51 -5.92
C LEU A 281 -6.13 15.39 -5.80
N TYR A 282 -5.75 16.08 -6.88
CA TYR A 282 -4.47 16.80 -6.93
C TYR A 282 -4.38 17.88 -5.85
N SER A 283 -5.49 18.58 -5.59
CA SER A 283 -5.53 19.65 -4.59
C SER A 283 -5.39 19.13 -3.16
N ILE A 284 -6.07 18.02 -2.84
CA ILE A 284 -6.07 17.40 -1.51
C ILE A 284 -4.71 16.74 -1.24
N LEU A 285 -4.22 15.96 -2.21
CA LEU A 285 -2.94 15.24 -2.14
C LEU A 285 -1.77 16.23 -2.00
N TYR A 286 -1.73 17.28 -2.82
CA TYR A 286 -0.74 18.36 -2.67
C TYR A 286 -0.80 19.01 -1.29
N THR A 287 -2.00 19.36 -0.82
CA THR A 287 -2.17 20.01 0.48
C THR A 287 -1.73 19.11 1.64
N ASN A 288 -1.96 17.80 1.55
CA ASN A 288 -1.50 16.84 2.54
C ASN A 288 0.03 16.72 2.56
N GLU A 289 0.71 16.71 1.42
CA GLU A 289 2.18 16.70 1.37
C GLU A 289 2.81 18.03 1.83
N GLN A 290 2.16 19.17 1.59
CA GLN A 290 2.54 20.46 2.20
C GLN A 290 2.38 20.43 3.73
N MET A 291 1.28 19.88 4.25
CA MET A 291 1.10 19.71 5.70
C MET A 291 2.16 18.76 6.28
N ARG A 292 2.39 17.60 5.63
CA ARG A 292 3.39 16.60 6.04
C ARG A 292 4.80 17.16 6.18
N SER A 293 5.17 18.09 5.29
CA SER A 293 6.50 18.71 5.24
C SER A 293 6.67 19.94 6.14
N THR A 294 5.60 20.43 6.78
CA THR A 294 5.63 21.65 7.61
C THR A 294 5.21 21.43 9.06
N THR A 295 3.97 20.99 9.31
CA THR A 295 3.41 20.76 10.65
C THR A 295 3.26 19.28 11.01
N GLY A 296 3.32 18.39 10.01
CA GLY A 296 2.97 16.99 10.13
C GLY A 296 1.48 16.73 9.87
N THR A 297 1.18 15.53 9.37
CA THR A 297 -0.19 15.07 9.09
C THR A 297 -0.37 13.65 9.61
N TYR A 298 -1.57 13.33 10.09
CA TYR A 298 -1.97 11.97 10.46
C TYR A 298 -2.76 11.26 9.35
N ILE A 299 -2.64 11.72 8.11
CA ILE A 299 -3.07 11.01 6.89
C ILE A 299 -1.82 10.41 6.25
N ASP A 300 -1.72 9.09 6.16
CA ASP A 300 -0.56 8.47 5.51
C ASP A 300 -0.61 8.64 3.99
N PHE A 301 -1.78 8.52 3.35
CA PHE A 301 -1.91 8.67 1.89
C PHE A 301 -3.30 9.11 1.40
N VAL A 302 -3.33 9.70 0.21
CA VAL A 302 -4.50 10.14 -0.55
C VAL A 302 -4.49 9.47 -1.92
N GLY A 303 -5.65 9.06 -2.43
CA GLY A 303 -5.78 8.38 -3.71
C GLY A 303 -7.16 8.57 -4.34
N ILE A 304 -7.39 7.88 -5.46
CA ILE A 304 -8.42 8.23 -6.44
C ILE A 304 -9.55 7.21 -6.54
N ASP A 305 -10.78 7.70 -6.65
CA ASP A 305 -11.95 6.94 -7.08
C ASP A 305 -12.09 7.08 -8.59
N THR A 306 -11.99 5.97 -9.34
CA THR A 306 -11.82 6.01 -10.80
C THR A 306 -12.76 5.04 -11.53
N TYR A 307 -13.57 5.59 -12.44
CA TYR A 307 -14.66 4.87 -13.07
C TYR A 307 -14.57 4.95 -14.59
N ARG A 308 -15.01 3.88 -15.26
CA ARG A 308 -14.94 3.76 -16.73
C ARG A 308 -15.52 4.99 -17.45
N HIS A 309 -16.56 5.62 -16.91
CA HIS A 309 -17.22 6.77 -17.51
C HIS A 309 -16.42 8.09 -17.42
N HIS A 310 -15.32 8.14 -16.66
CA HIS A 310 -14.39 9.29 -16.66
C HIS A 310 -13.55 9.35 -17.95
N PHE A 311 -13.53 8.28 -18.76
CA PHE A 311 -12.60 8.11 -19.89
C PHE A 311 -13.32 7.91 -21.23
N GLN A 312 -12.69 8.32 -22.33
CA GLN A 312 -13.30 8.26 -23.66
C GLN A 312 -13.30 6.84 -24.25
N THR A 313 -12.30 6.02 -23.93
CA THR A 313 -12.08 4.68 -24.52
C THR A 313 -11.70 3.66 -23.45
N GLU A 314 -11.81 2.36 -23.77
CA GLU A 314 -11.27 1.30 -22.90
C GLU A 314 -9.75 1.45 -22.72
N ASP A 315 -9.05 1.87 -23.78
CA ASP A 315 -7.59 2.05 -23.78
C ASP A 315 -7.18 3.15 -22.81
N SER A 316 -7.80 4.32 -22.89
CA SER A 316 -7.52 5.45 -21.98
C SER A 316 -7.92 5.15 -20.54
N PHE A 317 -8.97 4.35 -20.31
CA PHE A 317 -9.29 3.85 -18.97
C PHE A 317 -8.20 2.90 -18.45
N ALA A 318 -7.74 1.95 -19.26
CA ALA A 318 -6.71 0.99 -18.89
C ALA A 318 -5.35 1.67 -18.62
N GLU A 319 -4.96 2.63 -19.48
CA GLU A 319 -3.77 3.47 -19.29
C GLU A 319 -3.88 4.30 -18.01
N SER A 320 -5.07 4.86 -17.72
CA SER A 320 -5.29 5.63 -16.48
C SER A 320 -4.92 4.85 -15.22
N THR A 321 -5.11 3.53 -15.19
CA THR A 321 -4.81 2.73 -14.00
C THR A 321 -3.34 2.79 -13.58
N ARG A 322 -2.43 3.17 -14.49
CA ARG A 322 -1.01 3.40 -14.24
C ARG A 322 -0.70 4.83 -13.81
N THR A 323 -1.42 5.80 -14.36
CA THR A 323 -1.06 7.23 -14.35
C THR A 323 -1.92 8.11 -13.44
N ASN A 324 -3.16 7.71 -13.14
CA ASN A 324 -4.17 8.58 -12.52
C ASN A 324 -3.90 8.98 -11.06
N VAL A 325 -3.02 8.25 -10.35
CA VAL A 325 -2.45 8.69 -9.07
C VAL A 325 -1.07 9.32 -9.33
N PRO A 326 -0.83 10.60 -9.02
CA PRO A 326 0.46 11.24 -9.25
C PRO A 326 1.54 10.73 -8.27
N TYR A 327 2.80 10.83 -8.68
CA TYR A 327 3.93 10.77 -7.73
C TYR A 327 4.08 12.14 -7.07
N MET A 328 4.00 12.19 -5.74
CA MET A 328 4.19 13.42 -4.97
C MET A 328 4.62 13.13 -3.54
N GLY A 329 5.71 13.76 -3.08
CA GLY A 329 6.19 13.67 -1.70
C GLY A 329 6.36 12.23 -1.19
N LYS A 330 5.68 11.92 -0.09
CA LYS A 330 5.67 10.60 0.57
C LYS A 330 4.33 9.85 0.43
N ASN A 331 3.51 10.24 -0.54
CA ASN A 331 2.19 9.64 -0.75
C ASN A 331 2.27 8.21 -1.33
N PHE A 332 1.73 7.21 -0.63
CA PHE A 332 1.54 5.87 -1.19
C PHE A 332 0.44 5.88 -2.27
N ARG A 333 0.72 5.27 -3.43
CA ARG A 333 -0.13 5.42 -4.62
C ARG A 333 -1.14 4.27 -4.72
N MET A 334 -2.42 4.60 -4.61
CA MET A 334 -3.52 3.64 -4.60
C MET A 334 -4.74 4.19 -5.34
N ILE A 335 -5.35 3.33 -6.17
CA ILE A 335 -6.72 3.48 -6.66
C ILE A 335 -7.63 2.94 -5.56
N MET A 336 -8.47 3.83 -5.03
CA MET A 336 -9.27 3.62 -3.82
C MET A 336 -10.63 2.99 -4.11
N GLU A 337 -11.19 3.29 -5.27
CA GLU A 337 -12.38 2.64 -5.84
C GLU A 337 -12.19 2.50 -7.36
N ILE A 338 -12.45 1.31 -7.93
CA ILE A 338 -12.57 1.14 -9.38
C ILE A 338 -13.70 0.19 -9.80
N GLY A 339 -14.54 0.66 -10.73
CA GLY A 339 -15.76 0.00 -11.22
C GLY A 339 -15.54 -1.42 -11.76
N ALA A 340 -15.77 -2.42 -10.92
CA ALA A 340 -15.36 -3.81 -11.09
C ALA A 340 -16.22 -4.66 -12.06
N ARG A 341 -17.31 -4.10 -12.58
CA ARG A 341 -18.20 -4.72 -13.58
C ARG A 341 -17.56 -5.00 -14.93
N VAL A 342 -16.37 -4.45 -15.20
CA VAL A 342 -15.71 -4.52 -16.50
C VAL A 342 -15.05 -5.90 -16.71
N PRO A 343 -15.21 -6.56 -17.87
CA PRO A 343 -14.72 -7.93 -18.06
C PRO A 343 -13.19 -8.11 -17.97
N ASN A 344 -12.42 -7.02 -18.04
CA ASN A 344 -10.97 -7.00 -17.93
C ASN A 344 -10.46 -6.51 -16.56
N ILE A 345 -11.30 -6.45 -15.52
CA ILE A 345 -10.91 -5.87 -14.22
C ILE A 345 -9.67 -6.54 -13.58
N ALA A 346 -9.48 -7.85 -13.81
CA ALA A 346 -8.29 -8.57 -13.36
C ALA A 346 -7.01 -8.09 -14.10
N GLN A 347 -7.14 -7.77 -15.38
CA GLN A 347 -6.06 -7.19 -16.18
C GLN A 347 -5.78 -5.73 -15.78
N LEU A 348 -6.80 -4.97 -15.40
CA LEU A 348 -6.66 -3.61 -14.86
C LEU A 348 -5.91 -3.56 -13.52
N HIS A 349 -6.04 -4.59 -12.67
CA HIS A 349 -5.26 -4.74 -11.45
C HIS A 349 -3.75 -4.90 -11.75
N LEU A 350 -3.38 -5.73 -12.72
CA LEU A 350 -1.99 -5.87 -13.16
C LEU A 350 -1.49 -4.66 -13.97
N ALA A 351 -2.37 -3.97 -14.68
CA ALA A 351 -2.06 -2.67 -15.27
C ALA A 351 -1.69 -1.65 -14.18
N ALA A 352 -2.48 -1.55 -13.11
CA ALA A 352 -2.17 -0.68 -11.97
C ALA A 352 -0.82 -1.01 -11.31
N LEU A 353 -0.54 -2.29 -11.07
CA LEU A 353 0.76 -2.73 -10.57
C LEU A 353 1.91 -2.33 -11.50
N SER A 354 1.72 -2.41 -12.82
CA SER A 354 2.73 -1.98 -13.82
C SER A 354 3.04 -0.49 -13.76
N GLY A 355 2.15 0.31 -13.17
CA GLY A 355 2.34 1.73 -12.86
C GLY A 355 2.66 2.01 -11.39
N ASN A 356 3.02 1.01 -10.58
CA ASN A 356 3.24 1.11 -9.12
C ASN A 356 2.02 1.53 -8.28
N ASN A 357 0.80 1.32 -8.76
CA ASN A 357 -0.43 1.59 -7.99
C ASN A 357 -0.93 0.33 -7.27
N ALA A 358 -1.42 0.50 -6.04
CA ALA A 358 -2.36 -0.44 -5.40
C ALA A 358 -3.79 -0.23 -5.90
N PHE A 359 -4.69 -1.18 -5.63
CA PHE A 359 -5.96 -1.32 -6.34
C PHE A 359 -7.05 -1.90 -5.42
N ASP A 360 -8.26 -1.35 -5.46
CA ASP A 360 -9.42 -1.83 -4.71
C ASP A 360 -10.69 -1.89 -5.59
N TYR A 361 -11.33 -3.06 -5.61
CA TYR A 361 -12.44 -3.36 -6.51
C TYR A 361 -13.75 -2.74 -5.96
N TYR A 362 -14.26 -1.70 -6.61
CA TYR A 362 -15.59 -1.17 -6.34
C TYR A 362 -16.62 -1.78 -7.31
N GLU A 363 -17.46 -2.72 -6.92
CA GLU A 363 -17.70 -3.26 -5.57
C GLU A 363 -17.65 -4.79 -5.58
N LEU A 364 -17.85 -5.41 -4.42
CA LEU A 364 -18.08 -6.85 -4.37
C LEU A 364 -19.42 -7.20 -5.03
N CYS A 365 -20.49 -6.61 -4.50
CA CYS A 365 -21.86 -6.71 -4.97
C CYS A 365 -22.66 -5.54 -4.37
N GLY A 366 -23.60 -4.97 -5.12
CA GLY A 366 -24.43 -3.87 -4.62
C GLY A 366 -25.29 -3.19 -5.69
N SER A 367 -26.08 -2.22 -5.23
CA SER A 367 -27.11 -1.50 -5.98
C SER A 367 -26.61 -0.55 -7.07
N ASP A 368 -25.30 -0.30 -7.17
CA ASP A 368 -24.76 0.62 -8.19
C ASP A 368 -24.48 -0.13 -9.52
N ASP A 369 -24.71 -1.44 -9.53
CA ASP A 369 -24.40 -2.36 -10.63
C ASP A 369 -22.92 -2.33 -11.06
N LEU A 370 -22.02 -1.93 -10.15
CA LEU A 370 -20.58 -1.85 -10.42
C LEU A 370 -19.79 -3.09 -9.96
N GLY A 371 -20.41 -4.02 -9.25
CA GLY A 371 -19.68 -5.12 -8.59
C GLY A 371 -19.38 -6.37 -9.41
N ILE A 372 -18.45 -7.21 -8.95
CA ILE A 372 -18.10 -8.49 -9.60
C ILE A 372 -19.20 -9.57 -9.47
N PHE A 373 -20.07 -9.48 -8.47
CA PHE A 373 -21.30 -10.26 -8.38
C PHE A 373 -22.53 -9.38 -8.71
N VAL A 374 -23.58 -10.00 -9.22
CA VAL A 374 -24.92 -9.43 -9.40
C VAL A 374 -25.89 -10.00 -8.39
N GLN A 375 -26.99 -9.29 -8.11
CA GLN A 375 -28.14 -9.84 -7.40
C GLN A 375 -28.78 -10.97 -8.23
N ASP A 376 -29.20 -12.04 -7.55
CA ASP A 376 -29.98 -13.14 -8.12
C ASP A 376 -31.20 -13.39 -7.22
N GLU A 377 -32.40 -13.46 -7.80
CA GLU A 377 -33.66 -13.55 -7.05
C GLU A 377 -33.85 -14.89 -6.30
N LYS A 378 -33.12 -15.94 -6.71
CA LYS A 378 -33.29 -17.31 -6.21
C LYS A 378 -32.22 -17.71 -5.22
N ASP A 379 -30.95 -17.46 -5.55
CA ASP A 379 -29.77 -17.87 -4.77
C ASP A 379 -29.14 -16.70 -4.00
N GLY A 380 -29.65 -15.48 -4.21
CA GLY A 380 -29.24 -14.22 -3.58
C GLY A 380 -28.26 -13.43 -4.44
N PHE A 381 -27.21 -14.10 -4.94
CA PHE A 381 -26.23 -13.51 -5.85
C PHE A 381 -25.70 -14.52 -6.86
N ALA A 382 -25.22 -14.02 -8.00
CA ALA A 382 -24.53 -14.80 -9.03
C ALA A 382 -23.25 -14.09 -9.51
N PRO A 383 -22.23 -14.82 -9.99
CA PRO A 383 -21.08 -14.23 -10.70
C PRO A 383 -21.56 -13.36 -11.87
N ARG A 384 -21.06 -12.12 -12.01
CA ARG A 384 -21.46 -11.25 -13.14
C ARG A 384 -21.06 -11.83 -14.50
N GLY A 385 -19.98 -12.62 -14.55
CA GLY A 385 -19.55 -13.30 -15.75
C GLY A 385 -18.35 -14.21 -15.54
N ILE A 386 -17.95 -14.90 -16.61
CA ILE A 386 -16.85 -15.88 -16.61
C ILE A 386 -15.47 -15.29 -16.25
N TYR A 387 -15.33 -13.96 -16.30
CA TYR A 387 -14.09 -13.25 -15.96
C TYR A 387 -13.73 -13.30 -14.46
N LEU A 388 -14.62 -13.79 -13.59
CA LEU A 388 -14.27 -14.02 -12.18
C LEU A 388 -13.20 -15.11 -12.01
N GLU A 389 -13.03 -16.01 -12.99
CA GLU A 389 -11.87 -16.91 -13.00
C GLU A 389 -10.57 -16.14 -13.26
N ASP A 390 -10.56 -15.10 -14.11
CA ASP A 390 -9.40 -14.21 -14.28
C ASP A 390 -9.06 -13.48 -12.97
N VAL A 391 -10.06 -12.98 -12.24
CA VAL A 391 -9.88 -12.35 -10.93
C VAL A 391 -9.22 -13.32 -9.95
N LYS A 392 -9.73 -14.56 -9.87
CA LYS A 392 -9.19 -15.64 -9.03
C LYS A 392 -7.76 -16.04 -9.41
N LEU A 393 -7.46 -16.16 -10.70
CA LEU A 393 -6.13 -16.52 -11.20
C LEU A 393 -5.10 -15.41 -10.97
N VAL A 394 -5.49 -14.14 -11.17
CA VAL A 394 -4.64 -12.97 -10.87
C VAL A 394 -4.42 -12.82 -9.37
N ASN A 395 -5.48 -12.90 -8.55
CA ASN A 395 -5.35 -12.84 -7.09
C ASN A 395 -4.46 -13.96 -6.53
N LYS A 396 -4.60 -15.20 -7.01
CA LYS A 396 -3.72 -16.30 -6.60
C LYS A 396 -2.28 -16.07 -7.07
N MET A 397 -2.06 -15.56 -8.29
CA MET A 397 -0.72 -15.19 -8.79
C MET A 397 -0.08 -14.13 -7.88
N LEU A 398 -0.79 -13.02 -7.62
CA LEU A 398 -0.33 -11.92 -6.78
C LEU A 398 0.03 -12.37 -5.35
N ASN A 399 -0.86 -13.14 -4.71
CA ASN A 399 -0.62 -13.64 -3.34
C ASN A 399 0.59 -14.58 -3.26
N SER A 400 0.87 -15.37 -4.30
CA SER A 400 2.02 -16.30 -4.32
C SER A 400 3.40 -15.61 -4.25
N VAL A 401 3.44 -14.29 -4.48
CA VAL A 401 4.64 -13.43 -4.46
C VAL A 401 4.37 -12.10 -3.74
N MET A 402 3.42 -12.10 -2.78
CA MET A 402 2.84 -10.88 -2.19
C MET A 402 3.90 -9.88 -1.65
N ALA A 403 4.88 -10.38 -0.90
CA ALA A 403 5.91 -9.53 -0.30
C ALA A 403 6.85 -8.91 -1.36
N ASP A 404 7.18 -9.67 -2.40
CA ASP A 404 8.02 -9.19 -3.51
C ASP A 404 7.31 -8.10 -4.31
N ILE A 405 6.01 -8.29 -4.58
CA ILE A 405 5.16 -7.29 -5.23
C ILE A 405 4.97 -6.05 -4.36
N ALA A 406 4.94 -6.20 -3.03
CA ALA A 406 4.87 -5.08 -2.10
C ALA A 406 6.14 -4.21 -2.12
N VAL A 407 7.35 -4.81 -2.17
CA VAL A 407 8.61 -4.06 -2.07
C VAL A 407 9.24 -3.65 -3.41
N ASN A 408 9.02 -4.37 -4.51
CA ASN A 408 9.69 -4.09 -5.79
C ASN A 408 8.92 -3.08 -6.67
N ALA A 409 9.65 -2.20 -7.34
CA ALA A 409 9.11 -1.18 -8.24
C ALA A 409 9.12 -1.65 -9.70
N SER A 410 8.04 -1.32 -10.41
CA SER A 410 7.86 -1.58 -11.84
C SER A 410 8.98 -0.94 -12.66
N ARG A 411 9.48 -1.69 -13.65
CA ARG A 411 10.65 -1.39 -14.50
C ARG A 411 11.98 -1.16 -13.75
N TYR A 412 12.03 -1.43 -12.44
CA TYR A 412 13.27 -1.47 -11.67
C TYR A 412 13.59 -2.91 -11.25
N GLY A 413 12.93 -3.43 -10.21
CA GLY A 413 13.13 -4.80 -9.71
C GLY A 413 11.96 -5.72 -10.06
N LEU A 414 10.81 -5.17 -10.45
CA LEU A 414 9.64 -5.89 -10.94
C LEU A 414 9.31 -5.43 -12.36
N PHE A 415 8.76 -6.31 -13.20
CA PHE A 415 8.17 -5.93 -14.48
C PHE A 415 6.88 -6.71 -14.74
N VAL A 416 5.82 -6.02 -15.14
CA VAL A 416 4.55 -6.65 -15.55
C VAL A 416 4.54 -6.84 -17.06
N HIS A 417 4.60 -8.09 -17.49
CA HIS A 417 4.50 -8.51 -18.88
C HIS A 417 3.04 -8.54 -19.35
N ASN A 418 2.80 -8.13 -20.61
CA ASN A 418 1.46 -7.93 -21.16
C ASN A 418 0.57 -7.10 -20.22
N TRP A 419 1.07 -5.96 -19.72
CA TRP A 419 0.45 -5.18 -18.63
C TRP A 419 -1.03 -4.83 -18.83
N LYS A 420 -1.51 -4.70 -20.07
CA LYS A 420 -2.89 -4.39 -20.43
C LYS A 420 -3.77 -5.63 -20.65
N GLY A 421 -3.17 -6.80 -20.87
CA GLY A 421 -3.86 -8.08 -21.05
C GLY A 421 -4.59 -8.21 -22.37
N ASP A 422 -4.07 -7.61 -23.44
CA ASP A 422 -4.68 -7.54 -24.77
C ASP A 422 -3.75 -7.96 -25.92
N SER A 423 -2.59 -8.55 -25.61
CA SER A 423 -1.56 -8.91 -26.60
C SER A 423 -1.05 -10.35 -26.49
N LEU A 424 -0.64 -10.92 -27.62
CA LEU A 424 0.15 -12.16 -27.71
C LEU A 424 1.64 -11.89 -28.01
N MET A 425 2.04 -10.62 -28.17
CA MET A 425 3.42 -10.27 -28.50
C MET A 425 4.33 -10.42 -27.26
N PRO A 426 5.58 -10.87 -27.44
CA PRO A 426 6.55 -10.94 -26.35
C PRO A 426 6.83 -9.55 -25.77
N THR A 427 6.86 -9.44 -24.45
CA THR A 427 7.26 -8.20 -23.75
C THR A 427 8.52 -8.46 -22.93
N VAL A 428 9.53 -7.60 -23.09
CA VAL A 428 10.83 -7.69 -22.41
C VAL A 428 10.85 -6.77 -21.19
N GLY A 429 11.32 -7.30 -20.06
CA GLY A 429 11.40 -6.62 -18.77
C GLY A 429 12.84 -6.55 -18.23
N VAL A 430 12.99 -6.67 -16.90
CA VAL A 430 14.28 -6.54 -16.21
C VAL A 430 15.27 -7.62 -16.68
N GLU A 431 16.55 -7.27 -16.76
CA GLU A 431 17.65 -8.16 -17.17
C GLU A 431 17.47 -8.86 -18.55
N GLY A 432 16.55 -8.38 -19.39
CA GLY A 432 16.24 -9.00 -20.68
C GLY A 432 15.34 -10.24 -20.58
N ILE A 433 14.79 -10.53 -19.40
CA ILE A 433 13.72 -11.53 -19.24
C ILE A 433 12.52 -11.10 -20.07
N SER A 434 11.96 -11.98 -20.87
CA SER A 434 10.76 -11.75 -21.66
C SER A 434 9.69 -12.81 -21.38
N PHE A 435 8.44 -12.46 -21.68
CA PHE A 435 7.30 -13.37 -21.60
C PHE A 435 6.44 -13.25 -22.85
N THR A 436 6.11 -14.40 -23.45
CA THR A 436 5.19 -14.56 -24.57
C THR A 436 3.88 -15.14 -24.03
N PRO A 437 2.78 -14.38 -24.00
CA PRO A 437 1.50 -14.83 -23.45
C PRO A 437 0.94 -16.08 -24.17
N GLY A 438 0.54 -17.11 -23.41
CA GLY A 438 -0.15 -18.28 -23.96
C GLY A 438 -1.60 -18.00 -24.38
N TYR A 439 -2.18 -16.93 -23.84
CA TYR A 439 -3.49 -16.37 -24.21
C TYR A 439 -3.37 -14.84 -24.26
N ILE A 440 -4.23 -14.18 -25.04
CA ILE A 440 -4.20 -12.71 -25.23
C ILE A 440 -4.29 -11.92 -23.91
N ASN A 441 -5.02 -12.47 -22.92
CA ASN A 441 -5.18 -11.95 -21.57
C ASN A 441 -4.36 -12.71 -20.51
N SER A 442 -3.37 -13.50 -20.92
CA SER A 442 -2.36 -14.04 -20.01
C SER A 442 -1.31 -12.98 -19.73
N GLN A 443 -1.03 -12.76 -18.45
CA GLN A 443 -0.10 -11.76 -17.96
C GLN A 443 0.93 -12.44 -17.06
N ALA A 444 2.03 -11.74 -16.80
CA ALA A 444 3.06 -12.25 -15.92
C ALA A 444 3.79 -11.14 -15.18
N VAL A 445 4.46 -11.50 -14.08
CA VAL A 445 5.50 -10.69 -13.47
C VAL A 445 6.84 -11.42 -13.56
N SER A 446 7.91 -10.67 -13.82
CA SER A 446 9.28 -11.06 -13.49
C SER A 446 9.80 -10.14 -12.38
N ILE A 447 10.49 -10.72 -11.39
CA ILE A 447 10.97 -10.01 -10.22
C ILE A 447 12.41 -10.43 -9.90
N LEU A 448 13.32 -9.46 -9.86
CA LEU A 448 14.68 -9.60 -9.35
C LEU A 448 14.63 -9.51 -7.82
N ARG A 449 14.52 -10.67 -7.15
CA ARG A 449 14.36 -10.77 -5.69
C ARG A 449 15.70 -10.67 -4.95
N SER A 450 16.79 -11.18 -5.53
CA SER A 450 18.15 -10.94 -5.06
C SER A 450 19.19 -11.22 -6.15
N GLY A 451 20.47 -11.02 -5.86
CA GLY A 451 21.57 -11.34 -6.77
C GLY A 451 21.61 -12.82 -7.20
N SER A 452 21.06 -13.74 -6.41
CA SER A 452 21.01 -15.19 -6.69
C SER A 452 19.61 -15.72 -7.03
N GLU A 453 18.57 -14.88 -6.98
CA GLU A 453 17.16 -15.31 -7.00
C GLU A 453 16.29 -14.40 -7.86
N ILE A 454 15.63 -15.00 -8.86
CA ILE A 454 14.63 -14.36 -9.71
C ILE A 454 13.33 -15.13 -9.57
N VAL A 455 12.20 -14.42 -9.49
CA VAL A 455 10.87 -15.01 -9.39
C VAL A 455 10.06 -14.63 -10.63
N LEU A 456 9.41 -15.62 -11.23
CA LEU A 456 8.49 -15.48 -12.35
C LEU A 456 7.10 -15.94 -11.89
N ALA A 457 6.04 -15.26 -12.27
CA ALA A 457 4.67 -15.73 -12.02
C ALA A 457 3.75 -15.34 -13.18
N THR A 458 2.77 -16.17 -13.53
CA THR A 458 1.83 -15.90 -14.63
C THR A 458 0.39 -16.28 -14.30
N SER A 459 -0.59 -15.50 -14.77
CA SER A 459 -2.01 -15.72 -14.51
C SER A 459 -2.58 -16.90 -15.32
N LYS A 460 -2.31 -16.97 -16.62
CA LYS A 460 -2.87 -17.96 -17.55
C LYS A 460 -1.83 -18.74 -18.37
N GLY A 461 -0.55 -18.63 -18.01
CA GLY A 461 0.52 -19.38 -18.65
C GLY A 461 1.06 -18.75 -19.94
N GLY A 462 2.19 -19.27 -20.40
CA GLY A 462 2.95 -18.74 -21.53
C GLY A 462 4.44 -19.03 -21.38
N VAL A 463 5.22 -18.66 -22.39
CA VAL A 463 6.65 -18.96 -22.45
C VAL A 463 7.46 -17.78 -21.93
N PHE A 464 8.15 -17.97 -20.81
CA PHE A 464 9.23 -17.08 -20.40
C PHE A 464 10.50 -17.40 -21.18
N SER A 465 11.31 -16.38 -21.46
CA SER A 465 12.64 -16.56 -22.03
C SER A 465 13.61 -15.50 -21.54
N TRP A 466 14.91 -15.80 -21.56
CA TRP A 466 15.94 -14.89 -21.05
C TRP A 466 17.32 -15.19 -21.68
N PRO A 467 18.28 -14.25 -21.64
CA PRO A 467 19.64 -14.49 -22.13
C PRO A 467 20.34 -15.63 -21.39
N ASP A 468 21.09 -16.48 -22.08
CA ASP A 468 21.88 -17.56 -21.44
C ASP A 468 22.94 -17.01 -20.46
N SER A 469 23.38 -15.77 -20.66
CA SER A 469 24.25 -15.02 -19.75
C SER A 469 23.69 -14.76 -18.35
N LEU A 470 22.39 -14.97 -18.09
CA LEU A 470 21.86 -14.93 -16.71
C LEU A 470 22.31 -16.13 -15.86
N ASN A 471 22.87 -17.18 -16.48
CA ASN A 471 23.48 -18.34 -15.81
C ASN A 471 22.57 -18.96 -14.72
N ILE A 472 21.31 -19.21 -15.08
CA ILE A 472 20.34 -19.91 -14.22
C ILE A 472 20.81 -21.35 -14.01
N LEU A 473 20.93 -21.74 -12.74
CA LEU A 473 21.44 -23.04 -12.29
C LEU A 473 20.32 -24.06 -12.10
N SER A 474 19.14 -23.61 -11.63
CA SER A 474 17.96 -24.44 -11.46
C SER A 474 16.68 -23.61 -11.47
N ALA A 475 15.55 -24.27 -11.74
CA ALA A 475 14.22 -23.70 -11.65
C ALA A 475 13.28 -24.66 -10.90
N SER A 476 12.41 -24.10 -10.07
CA SER A 476 11.42 -24.82 -9.26
C SER A 476 10.08 -24.09 -9.31
N LYS A 477 8.96 -24.82 -9.24
CA LYS A 477 7.62 -24.24 -9.10
C LYS A 477 7.18 -24.26 -7.63
N GLY A 478 6.26 -23.37 -7.27
CA GLY A 478 5.85 -23.22 -5.88
C GLY A 478 5.23 -21.86 -5.59
N TYR A 479 5.32 -21.41 -4.35
CA TYR A 479 4.84 -20.10 -3.89
C TYR A 479 5.59 -19.63 -2.64
N PHE A 480 5.45 -18.36 -2.28
CA PHE A 480 5.93 -17.82 -1.00
C PHE A 480 4.85 -17.84 0.08
N ASP A 481 5.19 -18.29 1.28
CA ASP A 481 4.27 -18.37 2.42
C ASP A 481 4.05 -17.01 3.14
N ALA A 482 3.21 -17.00 4.19
CA ALA A 482 2.95 -15.82 5.03
C ALA A 482 4.16 -15.34 5.87
N HIS A 483 5.31 -16.01 5.76
CA HIS A 483 6.60 -15.64 6.33
C HIS A 483 7.64 -15.29 5.23
N ASN A 484 7.22 -15.27 3.97
CA ASN A 484 8.03 -15.06 2.76
C ASN A 484 9.09 -16.15 2.47
N ASN A 485 8.88 -17.38 2.97
CA ASN A 485 9.68 -18.56 2.64
C ASN A 485 9.18 -19.20 1.34
N TRP A 486 10.08 -19.76 0.53
CA TRP A 486 9.72 -20.55 -0.65
C TRP A 486 9.19 -21.93 -0.24
N VAL A 487 7.97 -22.25 -0.68
CA VAL A 487 7.38 -23.59 -0.62
C VAL A 487 7.58 -24.25 -1.98
N ASP A 488 8.48 -25.22 -2.04
CA ASP A 488 8.86 -25.93 -3.27
C ASP A 488 7.85 -27.04 -3.62
N GLU A 489 7.25 -26.98 -4.81
CA GLU A 489 6.33 -27.97 -5.36
C GLU A 489 6.99 -28.85 -6.46
N GLY A 490 8.30 -28.72 -6.65
CA GLY A 490 9.12 -29.54 -7.55
C GLY A 490 9.88 -28.73 -8.61
N ALA A 491 10.89 -29.37 -9.19
CA ALA A 491 11.67 -28.81 -10.31
C ALA A 491 10.81 -28.55 -11.56
N VAL A 492 11.25 -27.60 -12.38
CA VAL A 492 10.73 -27.37 -13.74
C VAL A 492 11.88 -27.22 -14.74
N ASP A 493 11.75 -27.86 -15.89
CA ASP A 493 12.80 -27.86 -16.92
C ASP A 493 12.77 -26.58 -17.76
N PHE A 494 13.95 -26.18 -18.26
CA PHE A 494 14.11 -25.12 -19.25
C PHE A 494 15.06 -25.57 -20.38
N GLN A 495 14.92 -24.98 -21.56
CA GLN A 495 15.67 -25.35 -22.77
C GLN A 495 16.57 -24.19 -23.22
N THR A 496 17.77 -24.48 -23.72
CA THR A 496 18.74 -23.45 -24.17
C THR A 496 19.01 -23.54 -25.67
N ASP A 497 18.60 -22.53 -26.42
CA ASP A 497 19.03 -22.33 -27.80
C ASP A 497 20.40 -21.64 -27.83
N LYS A 498 21.45 -22.47 -27.80
CA LYS A 498 22.87 -22.04 -27.88
C LYS A 498 23.26 -21.35 -29.20
N ARG A 499 22.38 -21.26 -30.20
CA ARG A 499 22.61 -20.46 -31.43
C ARG A 499 22.02 -19.05 -31.33
N LYS A 500 21.01 -18.86 -30.47
CA LYS A 500 20.38 -17.55 -30.21
C LYS A 500 20.83 -16.91 -28.90
N HIS A 501 21.54 -17.65 -28.04
CA HIS A 501 21.88 -17.26 -26.67
C HIS A 501 20.64 -16.99 -25.80
N ILE A 502 19.59 -17.79 -25.99
CA ILE A 502 18.30 -17.67 -25.30
C ILE A 502 17.96 -18.98 -24.59
N VAL A 503 17.50 -18.87 -23.35
CA VAL A 503 16.85 -19.92 -22.57
C VAL A 503 15.34 -19.71 -22.59
N THR A 504 14.55 -20.78 -22.61
CA THR A 504 13.08 -20.75 -22.60
C THR A 504 12.49 -21.72 -21.56
N LEU A 505 11.45 -21.28 -20.86
CA LEU A 505 10.66 -22.07 -19.92
C LEU A 505 9.17 -21.87 -20.22
N ASP A 506 8.43 -22.98 -20.37
CA ASP A 506 6.97 -22.95 -20.51
C ASP A 506 6.34 -22.97 -19.11
N ALA A 507 5.49 -21.99 -18.81
CA ALA A 507 4.82 -21.85 -17.53
C ALA A 507 3.30 -22.04 -17.69
N GLY A 508 2.72 -22.90 -16.85
CA GLY A 508 1.30 -23.20 -16.83
C GLY A 508 0.43 -22.11 -16.18
N ILE A 509 -0.88 -22.32 -16.23
CA ILE A 509 -1.90 -21.46 -15.62
C ILE A 509 -1.63 -21.30 -14.11
N CYS A 510 -1.58 -20.05 -13.64
CA CYS A 510 -1.33 -19.68 -12.24
C CYS A 510 -0.08 -20.36 -11.63
N GLN A 511 0.98 -20.50 -12.43
CA GLN A 511 2.26 -21.03 -11.98
C GLN A 511 3.22 -19.91 -11.58
N THR A 512 3.83 -20.08 -10.42
CA THR A 512 4.96 -19.27 -9.95
C THR A 512 6.20 -20.15 -9.93
N VAL A 513 7.30 -19.61 -10.46
CA VAL A 513 8.58 -20.28 -10.69
C VAL A 513 9.71 -19.47 -10.08
N ARG A 514 10.49 -20.10 -9.21
CA ARG A 514 11.72 -19.58 -8.64
C ARG A 514 12.90 -20.06 -9.47
N LEU A 515 13.64 -19.12 -10.05
CA LEU A 515 14.92 -19.35 -10.70
C LEU A 515 16.07 -19.05 -9.72
N VAL A 516 17.01 -19.98 -9.61
CA VAL A 516 18.24 -19.80 -8.81
C VAL A 516 19.42 -19.64 -9.76
N ARG A 517 20.28 -18.66 -9.51
CA ARG A 517 21.49 -18.38 -10.31
C ARG A 517 22.74 -18.21 -9.45
N ALA A 518 23.90 -18.20 -10.10
CA ALA A 518 25.14 -17.78 -9.45
C ALA A 518 25.01 -16.32 -8.96
N ALA A 519 25.32 -16.09 -7.68
CA ALA A 519 25.07 -14.82 -7.01
C ALA A 519 25.77 -13.64 -7.70
N GLN A 520 24.99 -12.66 -8.15
CA GLN A 520 25.47 -11.38 -8.66
C GLN A 520 25.68 -10.37 -7.52
N PRO A 521 26.70 -9.49 -7.58
CA PRO A 521 26.88 -8.42 -6.60
C PRO A 521 25.69 -7.46 -6.55
N MET A 522 25.11 -7.28 -5.37
CA MET A 522 23.98 -6.38 -5.11
C MET A 522 24.43 -5.13 -4.32
N PRO A 523 23.68 -4.03 -4.36
CA PRO A 523 23.90 -2.90 -3.48
C PRO A 523 23.57 -3.26 -2.02
N SER A 524 24.56 -3.12 -1.13
CA SER A 524 24.41 -3.20 0.33
C SER A 524 23.49 -2.11 0.90
N VAL A 525 23.49 -0.96 0.23
CA VAL A 525 22.74 0.24 0.56
C VAL A 525 22.35 0.92 -0.75
N VAL A 526 21.07 1.25 -0.88
CA VAL A 526 20.54 2.13 -1.92
C VAL A 526 20.15 3.45 -1.25
N CYS A 527 20.50 4.57 -1.87
CA CYS A 527 20.18 5.91 -1.41
C CYS A 527 19.44 6.68 -2.54
N PRO A 528 18.11 6.57 -2.60
CA PRO A 528 17.26 7.25 -3.58
C PRO A 528 17.49 8.78 -3.56
N ALA A 529 17.57 9.40 -4.73
CA ALA A 529 17.99 10.79 -4.86
C ALA A 529 16.90 11.79 -4.42
N GLU A 530 15.64 11.38 -4.43
CA GLU A 530 14.47 12.20 -4.11
C GLU A 530 14.23 12.40 -2.60
N HIS A 531 14.96 11.68 -1.74
CA HIS A 531 14.97 11.93 -0.29
C HIS A 531 16.10 12.87 0.16
N MET A 532 16.86 13.43 -0.78
CA MET A 532 18.10 14.19 -0.50
C MET A 532 17.92 15.70 -0.61
N GLU A 533 18.87 16.45 -0.04
CA GLU A 533 18.89 17.92 -0.17
C GLU A 533 19.39 18.30 -1.57
N PHE A 534 18.52 18.88 -2.41
CA PHE A 534 18.87 19.35 -3.75
C PHE A 534 18.57 20.83 -3.94
N GLY A 535 19.21 21.45 -4.94
CA GLY A 535 19.06 22.87 -5.22
C GLY A 535 19.82 23.33 -6.46
N GLY A 536 19.94 24.65 -6.64
CA GLY A 536 20.62 25.23 -7.80
C GLY A 536 19.88 25.02 -9.14
N GLY A 537 18.56 24.83 -9.10
CA GLY A 537 17.73 24.55 -10.27
C GLY A 537 17.51 23.07 -10.59
N VAL A 538 17.96 22.15 -9.73
CA VAL A 538 17.52 20.74 -9.76
C VAL A 538 16.04 20.67 -9.40
N VAL A 539 15.29 19.83 -10.11
CA VAL A 539 13.90 19.50 -9.81
C VAL A 539 13.71 17.99 -9.65
N LEU A 540 12.77 17.60 -8.81
CA LEU A 540 12.31 16.22 -8.65
C LEU A 540 11.20 15.97 -9.68
N GLU A 541 11.39 14.96 -10.53
CA GLU A 541 10.47 14.59 -11.60
C GLU A 541 10.16 13.08 -11.56
N ALA A 542 9.02 12.70 -12.12
CA ALA A 542 8.58 11.31 -12.21
C ALA A 542 7.67 11.12 -13.43
N ASP A 543 8.18 10.44 -14.47
CA ASP A 543 7.38 10.10 -15.65
C ASP A 543 6.46 8.90 -15.35
N ALA A 544 5.22 9.23 -14.99
CA ALA A 544 4.16 8.25 -14.80
C ALA A 544 3.62 7.68 -16.12
N GLU A 545 3.66 8.44 -17.23
CA GLU A 545 3.06 8.04 -18.52
C GLU A 545 3.84 6.87 -19.15
N ASN A 546 5.16 7.02 -19.27
CA ASN A 546 6.05 5.96 -19.72
C ASN A 546 6.32 4.90 -18.63
N CYS A 547 5.93 5.17 -17.38
CA CYS A 547 6.23 4.35 -16.19
C CYS A 547 7.73 4.03 -16.09
N ILE A 548 8.56 5.07 -16.08
CA ILE A 548 10.02 4.92 -16.00
C ILE A 548 10.39 4.17 -14.71
N GLY A 549 11.34 3.23 -14.82
CA GLY A 549 11.83 2.49 -13.67
C GLY A 549 12.74 3.34 -12.79
N PHE A 550 12.29 3.66 -11.58
CA PHE A 550 13.05 4.34 -10.53
C PHE A 550 12.64 3.80 -9.15
N THR A 551 13.42 4.14 -8.12
CA THR A 551 13.06 3.88 -6.72
C THR A 551 12.19 4.99 -6.15
N GLY A 552 11.31 4.63 -5.22
CA GLY A 552 10.53 5.55 -4.41
C GLY A 552 9.59 6.42 -5.22
N ALA A 553 9.90 7.72 -5.31
CA ALA A 553 8.98 8.73 -5.84
C ALA A 553 9.45 9.50 -7.08
N GLY A 554 10.64 9.21 -7.63
CA GLY A 554 11.07 9.84 -8.89
C GLY A 554 12.57 9.78 -9.15
N TYR A 555 13.07 10.81 -9.84
CA TYR A 555 14.48 11.08 -10.10
C TYR A 555 14.76 12.58 -10.06
N LEU A 556 16.00 12.97 -9.80
CA LEU A 556 16.44 14.37 -9.89
C LEU A 556 16.87 14.70 -11.32
N ASN A 557 16.21 15.68 -11.94
CA ASN A 557 16.60 16.24 -13.23
C ASN A 557 17.55 17.45 -13.00
N PHE A 558 18.78 17.35 -13.50
CA PHE A 558 19.82 18.36 -13.26
C PHE A 558 19.93 19.40 -14.39
N PRO A 559 19.92 20.71 -14.05
CA PRO A 559 20.12 21.78 -15.02
C PRO A 559 21.54 21.78 -15.56
N LEU A 560 21.74 22.49 -16.69
CA LEU A 560 23.02 22.56 -17.40
C LEU A 560 24.19 23.13 -16.60
N ALA A 561 24.01 23.78 -15.45
CA ALA A 561 25.09 24.17 -14.54
C ALA A 561 24.56 24.51 -13.15
N GLY A 562 25.38 24.31 -12.11
CA GLY A 562 25.16 24.83 -10.76
C GLY A 562 24.10 24.09 -9.92
N GLY A 563 23.39 23.14 -10.52
CA GLY A 563 22.49 22.24 -9.83
C GLY A 563 23.26 21.26 -8.94
N TYR A 564 22.70 20.91 -7.78
CA TYR A 564 23.33 19.99 -6.84
C TYR A 564 22.34 19.08 -6.12
N ALA A 565 22.85 17.95 -5.63
CA ALA A 565 22.20 17.08 -4.64
C ALA A 565 23.21 16.65 -3.57
N ILE A 566 22.77 16.51 -2.32
CA ILE A 566 23.59 16.16 -1.16
C ILE A 566 22.97 14.98 -0.40
N TRP A 567 23.64 13.84 -0.45
CA TRP A 567 23.42 12.70 0.41
C TRP A 567 24.16 12.93 1.72
N LYS A 568 23.40 13.05 2.82
CA LYS A 568 23.91 13.16 4.19
C LYS A 568 23.73 11.83 4.92
N ASP A 569 24.39 11.70 6.07
CA ASP A 569 24.24 10.59 7.01
C ASP A 569 24.49 9.18 6.39
N VAL A 570 25.33 9.14 5.36
CA VAL A 570 25.62 7.92 4.57
C VAL A 570 26.43 6.93 5.40
N ASP A 571 25.86 5.75 5.62
CA ASP A 571 26.50 4.67 6.39
C ASP A 571 27.62 3.98 5.60
N GLY A 572 28.87 4.34 5.92
CA GLY A 572 30.07 3.71 5.38
C GLY A 572 30.40 2.35 6.00
N LYS A 573 29.56 1.81 6.90
CA LYS A 573 29.79 0.56 7.64
C LYS A 573 31.12 0.62 8.41
N ASN A 574 32.08 -0.22 8.04
CA ASN A 574 33.42 -0.26 8.62
C ASN A 574 34.36 0.82 8.06
N GLY A 575 33.92 1.59 7.07
CA GLY A 575 34.73 2.57 6.34
C GLY A 575 35.69 1.94 5.33
N GLY A 576 36.69 2.71 4.93
CA GLY A 576 37.68 2.35 3.92
C GLY A 576 37.25 2.73 2.50
N GLN A 577 37.98 2.22 1.52
CA GLN A 577 37.61 2.33 0.11
C GLN A 577 36.34 1.53 -0.17
N LYS A 578 35.42 2.10 -0.95
CA LYS A 578 34.17 1.46 -1.41
C LYS A 578 33.82 1.86 -2.83
N THR A 579 33.22 0.96 -3.58
CA THR A 579 32.64 1.24 -4.91
C THR A 579 31.29 1.90 -4.76
N ILE A 580 31.24 3.21 -5.05
CA ILE A 580 30.00 3.97 -5.19
C ILE A 580 29.52 3.82 -6.63
N ARG A 581 28.26 3.46 -6.81
CA ARG A 581 27.61 3.31 -8.11
C ARG A 581 26.47 4.32 -8.23
N LEU A 582 26.46 5.15 -9.27
CA LEU A 582 25.43 6.17 -9.53
C LEU A 582 24.51 5.69 -10.67
N ARG A 583 23.19 5.68 -10.45
CA ARG A 583 22.20 5.37 -11.48
C ARG A 583 21.72 6.64 -12.17
N TYR A 584 21.93 6.73 -13.48
CA TYR A 584 21.67 7.94 -14.26
C TYR A 584 21.08 7.63 -15.65
N ALA A 585 20.41 8.62 -16.24
CA ALA A 585 20.07 8.64 -17.66
C ALA A 585 20.56 9.95 -18.30
N ASN A 586 21.05 9.84 -19.53
CA ASN A 586 21.56 10.96 -20.33
C ASN A 586 21.14 10.78 -21.79
N GLY A 587 19.98 11.32 -22.15
CA GLY A 587 19.42 11.28 -23.51
C GLY A 587 20.13 12.20 -24.52
N LYS A 588 21.19 12.93 -24.11
CA LYS A 588 22.04 13.71 -25.02
C LYS A 588 23.08 12.81 -25.68
N SER A 589 23.60 13.22 -26.84
CA SER A 589 24.73 12.53 -27.49
C SER A 589 26.09 12.83 -26.82
N GLN A 590 26.19 13.94 -26.09
CA GLN A 590 27.41 14.35 -25.38
C GLN A 590 27.53 13.70 -24.00
N VAL A 591 28.75 13.35 -23.62
CA VAL A 591 29.11 12.90 -22.26
C VAL A 591 28.94 14.08 -21.29
N ALA A 592 28.20 13.89 -20.19
CA ALA A 592 28.17 14.86 -19.08
C ALA A 592 29.27 14.54 -18.05
N THR A 593 29.87 15.57 -17.44
CA THR A 593 31.02 15.43 -16.52
C THR A 593 30.84 16.17 -15.19
N PRO A 594 29.79 15.83 -14.40
CA PRO A 594 29.55 16.42 -13.09
C PRO A 594 30.66 16.08 -12.08
N ASN A 595 30.73 16.88 -11.01
CA ASN A 595 31.60 16.62 -9.87
C ASN A 595 30.87 15.72 -8.86
N LEU A 596 31.50 14.65 -8.40
CA LEU A 596 31.10 13.92 -7.20
C LEU A 596 32.10 14.24 -6.08
N ILE A 597 31.63 14.80 -4.98
CA ILE A 597 32.44 15.22 -3.84
C ILE A 597 32.11 14.30 -2.67
N VAL A 598 33.03 13.41 -2.30
CA VAL A 598 32.86 12.43 -1.22
C VAL A 598 33.72 12.88 -0.04
N ASN A 599 33.13 13.20 1.10
CA ASN A 599 33.84 13.70 2.29
C ASN A 599 34.76 14.92 2.02
N GLY A 600 34.42 15.74 1.02
CA GLY A 600 35.25 16.87 0.56
C GLY A 600 36.25 16.53 -0.55
N VAL A 601 36.47 15.25 -0.86
CA VAL A 601 37.34 14.80 -1.96
C VAL A 601 36.55 14.81 -3.26
N GLN A 602 36.86 15.76 -4.15
CA GLN A 602 36.23 15.89 -5.46
C GLN A 602 36.79 14.87 -6.47
N LYS A 603 35.89 14.18 -7.17
CA LYS A 603 36.16 13.34 -8.34
C LYS A 603 35.27 13.81 -9.49
N ARG A 604 35.72 13.65 -10.74
CA ARG A 604 34.92 13.98 -11.93
C ARG A 604 34.34 12.70 -12.52
N LEU A 605 33.02 12.62 -12.61
CA LEU A 605 32.36 11.50 -13.28
C LEU A 605 32.41 11.69 -14.80
N ARG A 606 32.13 10.61 -15.52
CA ARG A 606 31.83 10.63 -16.96
C ARG A 606 30.53 9.86 -17.15
N LEU A 607 29.52 10.55 -17.67
CA LEU A 607 28.19 10.03 -17.92
C LEU A 607 27.96 10.01 -19.44
N PRO A 608 28.33 8.94 -20.15
CA PRO A 608 28.02 8.75 -21.58
C PRO A 608 26.53 8.94 -21.92
N SER A 609 26.22 8.94 -23.21
CA SER A 609 24.82 8.85 -23.64
C SER A 609 24.24 7.51 -23.24
N THR A 610 23.02 7.51 -22.69
CA THR A 610 22.26 6.28 -22.43
C THR A 610 21.26 5.96 -23.54
N GLY A 611 21.22 6.76 -24.61
CA GLY A 611 20.34 6.57 -25.77
C GLY A 611 18.96 7.24 -25.62
N SER A 612 18.35 7.18 -24.43
CA SER A 612 17.13 7.93 -24.09
C SER A 612 17.12 8.37 -22.62
N TRP A 613 16.19 9.25 -22.26
CA TRP A 613 16.00 9.73 -20.89
C TRP A 613 15.34 8.70 -19.95
N ASP A 614 14.75 7.66 -20.54
CA ASP A 614 14.07 6.54 -19.91
C ASP A 614 15.00 5.33 -19.73
N THR A 615 16.10 5.30 -20.50
CA THR A 615 17.14 4.28 -20.42
C THR A 615 18.16 4.67 -19.37
N TYR A 616 18.14 3.99 -18.21
CA TYR A 616 19.09 4.20 -17.13
C TYR A 616 20.31 3.27 -17.25
N GLN A 617 21.47 3.80 -16.91
CA GLN A 617 22.72 3.07 -16.78
C GLN A 617 23.38 3.38 -15.43
N TYR A 618 24.44 2.65 -15.11
CA TYR A 618 25.24 2.85 -13.92
C TYR A 618 26.64 3.38 -14.30
N VAL A 619 27.20 4.28 -13.49
CA VAL A 619 28.64 4.57 -13.48
C VAL A 619 29.19 4.24 -12.10
N GLU A 620 30.41 3.69 -12.05
CA GLU A 620 31.08 3.31 -10.81
C GLU A 620 32.30 4.20 -10.52
N VAL A 621 32.53 4.47 -9.24
CA VAL A 621 33.68 5.23 -8.75
C VAL A 621 34.07 4.74 -7.36
N ALA A 622 35.30 4.25 -7.21
CA ALA A 622 35.87 3.94 -5.90
C ALA A 622 36.09 5.24 -5.12
N ALA A 623 35.68 5.31 -3.86
CA ALA A 623 35.87 6.46 -2.97
C ALA A 623 36.08 6.03 -1.51
N GLU A 624 36.65 6.92 -0.69
CA GLU A 624 36.97 6.64 0.71
C GLU A 624 35.82 7.07 1.63
N LEU A 625 35.26 6.12 2.38
CA LEU A 625 34.25 6.35 3.39
C LEU A 625 34.83 6.22 4.80
N LYS A 626 34.33 7.05 5.71
CA LYS A 626 34.52 6.92 7.15
C LYS A 626 33.60 5.79 7.67
N PRO A 627 33.94 5.12 8.78
CA PRO A 627 33.02 4.21 9.45
C PRO A 627 31.75 4.92 9.94
N GLY A 628 30.62 4.19 9.93
CA GLY A 628 29.30 4.68 10.32
C GLY A 628 28.72 5.76 9.39
N THR A 629 27.68 6.44 9.87
CA THR A 629 26.88 7.41 9.11
C THR A 629 27.56 8.76 8.84
N GLY A 630 28.77 9.02 9.35
CA GLY A 630 29.43 10.33 9.30
C GLY A 630 29.93 10.80 7.91
N ASN A 631 29.38 10.26 6.82
CA ASN A 631 29.76 10.56 5.44
C ASN A 631 28.77 11.53 4.78
N VAL A 632 29.31 12.40 3.94
CA VAL A 632 28.54 13.29 3.07
C VAL A 632 29.03 13.13 1.64
N ILE A 633 28.11 12.96 0.71
CA ILE A 633 28.36 12.85 -0.72
C ILE A 633 27.53 13.91 -1.44
N ARG A 634 28.16 14.68 -2.32
CA ARG A 634 27.51 15.76 -3.08
C ARG A 634 27.78 15.59 -4.57
N LEU A 635 26.73 15.63 -5.38
CA LEU A 635 26.81 15.67 -6.85
C LEU A 635 26.52 17.09 -7.32
N GLU A 636 27.31 17.62 -8.26
CA GLU A 636 27.14 18.96 -8.83
C GLU A 636 27.20 18.94 -10.36
N SER A 637 26.22 19.56 -11.04
CA SER A 637 26.29 19.75 -12.48
C SER A 637 27.27 20.86 -12.87
N ARG A 638 28.19 20.51 -13.77
CA ARG A 638 28.99 21.45 -14.55
C ARG A 638 28.23 21.80 -15.83
N TRP A 639 28.79 22.67 -16.70
CA TRP A 639 28.15 23.25 -17.90
C TRP A 639 27.53 22.23 -18.90
N ASP A 640 27.87 20.95 -18.75
CA ASP A 640 27.40 19.80 -19.51
C ASP A 640 26.27 19.01 -18.79
N GLY A 641 25.79 19.48 -17.64
CA GLY A 641 24.71 18.90 -16.83
C GLY A 641 25.15 17.71 -15.95
N ALA A 642 24.17 17.02 -15.38
CA ALA A 642 24.33 15.65 -14.86
C ALA A 642 23.32 14.64 -15.45
N GLY A 643 22.25 15.12 -16.11
CA GLY A 643 21.18 14.29 -16.65
C GLY A 643 20.11 14.00 -15.59
N HIS A 644 19.37 12.91 -15.77
CA HIS A 644 18.48 12.39 -14.73
C HIS A 644 19.28 11.50 -13.79
N VAL A 645 19.08 11.64 -12.48
CA VAL A 645 19.79 10.89 -11.43
C VAL A 645 18.75 10.26 -10.50
N ALA A 646 18.71 8.93 -10.45
CA ALA A 646 17.72 8.22 -9.64
C ALA A 646 18.23 7.94 -8.21
N GLU A 647 19.50 7.56 -8.05
CA GLU A 647 20.01 7.00 -6.78
C GLU A 647 21.54 6.90 -6.75
N LEU A 648 22.09 6.83 -5.55
CA LEU A 648 23.40 6.24 -5.27
C LEU A 648 23.25 4.83 -4.71
N GLN A 649 24.20 3.95 -5.04
CA GLN A 649 24.32 2.58 -4.55
C GLN A 649 25.72 2.36 -3.97
N PHE A 650 25.83 1.51 -2.95
CA PHE A 650 27.09 1.04 -2.38
C PHE A 650 27.16 -0.47 -2.53
N MET A 651 28.07 -0.97 -3.35
CA MET A 651 28.17 -2.41 -3.62
C MET A 651 28.71 -3.17 -2.39
N GLU A 652 28.26 -4.41 -2.19
CA GLU A 652 29.01 -5.37 -1.38
C GLU A 652 30.33 -5.76 -2.10
N GLU A 653 31.34 -6.16 -1.31
CA GLU A 653 32.68 -6.56 -1.74
C GLU A 653 32.93 -8.05 -1.46
#